data_AF-A0A3C1YPY7-F1
#
_entry.id   AF-A0A3C1YPY7-F1
#
_cell.length_a   1.000
_cell.length_b   1.000
_cell.length_c   1.000
_cell.angle_alpha   90.00
_cell.angle_beta   90.00
_cell.angle_gamma   90.00
#
_symmetry.space_group_name_H-M   'P 1'
#
loop_
_entity.id
_entity.type
_entity.pdbx_description
1 polymer ?
#
loop_
_entity_poly.entity_id
_entity_poly.type
_entity_poly.pdbx_seq_one_letter_code
_entity_poly.pdbx_strand_id
1 'polypeptide(L)'
;MRGAKRRSNLDFSLKNKNEILPLPLRSAQSQCQNDKRQSFFRCLSEIVSLKIKNIMKTKNSITFVFLCCLLMLSVFPSAAYSQRPRAVLGPGVGVGNYHMPYHIPSGTIRTLSFDTTYLLTGWTFVDAGATLIIPAGTIIRGDKSSMGTLIIQRGAKIIANGSAQNPIIFTSDLPSGSRSPGDWGGIVICGDAPTNNGNNTQVEGGFGSVPNSNAFYGGMNSDDSSGVFRYVRIEYPGDNVGSENEINGLTLDRVGRKTVIDHVQISFSNDDDIQFLGGTVDAKHLISWRCRDDNFGTKYGHDGRLQFLYAKRDPNLYIENVFLSTNGIESDNHPSLPASLPKTKTRISNVSLIGPAADTNASQALALFRWFCVVSLQSGSELSLNNALLLGFDYGIALWDTNSQVSARNGTLQFRNTSLQARTKNVFLQSVAISGFNVVTWFNTNGNIGSTPRDVPAIGLQSNAFALNTSNDPVPPIGTEPDVASADFVGSLFGDAWFDNSATYRGAFVPGVPMNQQWSAGWTNFDPQNYEPEVITVQMPVNTGWNLVSPPVSKTPMSKNLFFPNSVGSVFSYSPLSGSYSADTSLTKGAGYWAFYNTATTESVTGSSIDSVGITIPTGGKWVLFGSLSDSVSLSSLSTIPLNAIEPSVFGFNGTYSPSTSIIPGKGYWLYVNNPCTIVLKK
;
A
#
# COMPACT_ATOMS: atom_id res chain seq x y z
N MET A 1 -48.18 21.70 -46.93
CA MET A 1 -49.63 21.47 -46.71
C MET A 1 -49.95 21.69 -45.23
N ARG A 2 -50.94 22.55 -44.93
CA ARG A 2 -51.76 22.69 -43.69
C ARG A 2 -50.99 22.76 -42.35
N GLY A 3 -50.98 23.81 -41.52
CA GLY A 3 -51.83 25.00 -41.38
C GLY A 3 -53.02 24.75 -40.44
N ALA A 4 -53.02 25.34 -39.23
CA ALA A 4 -54.18 25.88 -38.45
C ALA A 4 -53.81 26.05 -36.95
N LYS A 5 -53.80 27.27 -36.37
CA LYS A 5 -54.93 28.08 -35.80
C LYS A 5 -55.41 27.55 -34.43
N ARG A 6 -55.84 28.32 -33.41
CA ARG A 6 -56.04 29.76 -33.12
C ARG A 6 -56.68 29.86 -31.70
N ARG A 7 -56.47 31.00 -31.00
CA ARG A 7 -57.47 31.79 -30.20
C ARG A 7 -58.05 31.16 -28.91
N SER A 8 -58.49 31.88 -27.86
CA SER A 8 -58.68 33.33 -27.60
C SER A 8 -59.04 33.56 -26.12
N ASN A 9 -58.60 34.72 -25.60
CA ASN A 9 -59.23 35.71 -24.70
C ASN A 9 -60.51 35.37 -23.93
N LEU A 10 -60.55 35.85 -22.67
CA LEU A 10 -61.66 36.66 -22.15
C LEU A 10 -61.21 37.63 -21.03
N ASP A 11 -61.58 38.88 -21.26
CA ASP A 11 -61.49 40.10 -20.46
C ASP A 11 -62.62 40.16 -19.40
N PHE A 12 -62.44 40.93 -18.31
CA PHE A 12 -63.35 42.02 -17.88
C PHE A 12 -62.90 42.72 -16.56
N SER A 13 -62.34 43.93 -16.72
CA SER A 13 -62.65 45.22 -16.05
C SER A 13 -63.25 45.29 -14.62
N LEU A 14 -62.65 46.11 -13.73
CA LEU A 14 -63.17 47.45 -13.33
C LEU A 14 -62.29 48.20 -12.29
N LYS A 15 -61.74 49.33 -12.77
CA LYS A 15 -61.67 50.71 -12.21
C LYS A 15 -61.11 51.08 -10.81
N ASN A 16 -60.23 52.08 -10.90
CA ASN A 16 -59.95 53.26 -10.05
C ASN A 16 -59.15 53.05 -8.75
N LYS A 17 -57.85 53.40 -8.73
CA LYS A 17 -57.25 54.74 -8.55
C LYS A 17 -57.64 55.41 -7.23
N ASN A 18 -56.70 55.39 -6.27
CA ASN A 18 -55.99 56.63 -5.90
C ASN A 18 -54.54 56.32 -5.48
N GLU A 19 -53.66 57.07 -6.14
CA GLU A 19 -52.21 57.14 -6.00
C GLU A 19 -51.82 57.73 -4.64
N ILE A 20 -50.70 57.28 -4.04
CA ILE A 20 -49.51 58.11 -3.73
C ILE A 20 -48.27 57.18 -3.63
N LEU A 21 -47.33 57.32 -4.56
CA LEU A 21 -45.89 57.04 -4.46
C LEU A 21 -45.21 58.08 -5.37
N PRO A 22 -44.00 58.61 -5.08
CA PRO A 22 -42.72 57.85 -5.16
C PRO A 22 -41.63 58.25 -4.13
N LEU A 23 -40.84 57.35 -3.51
CA LEU A 23 -39.54 56.72 -3.93
C LEU A 23 -38.45 57.05 -2.86
N PRO A 24 -37.33 56.31 -2.73
CA PRO A 24 -37.08 54.92 -3.11
C PRO A 24 -36.39 54.05 -2.02
N LEU A 25 -36.61 52.75 -2.17
CA LEU A 25 -35.80 51.64 -1.63
C LEU A 25 -34.32 51.73 -2.08
N ARG A 26 -33.41 51.32 -1.18
CA ARG A 26 -32.30 50.43 -1.54
C ARG A 26 -32.23 49.23 -0.58
N SER A 27 -32.67 48.09 -1.14
CA SER A 27 -32.20 46.72 -0.95
C SER A 27 -32.10 46.12 0.46
N ALA A 28 -33.17 45.42 0.84
CA ALA A 28 -33.06 44.15 1.56
C ALA A 28 -33.66 43.04 0.67
N GLN A 29 -33.14 41.82 0.81
CA GLN A 29 -33.60 40.55 0.23
C GLN A 29 -33.14 40.19 -1.20
N SER A 30 -31.94 39.62 -1.27
CA SER A 30 -31.78 38.28 -1.86
C SER A 30 -30.76 37.48 -1.03
N GLN A 31 -30.92 36.16 -1.04
CA GLN A 31 -30.08 35.11 -0.44
C GLN A 31 -30.28 34.78 1.05
N CYS A 32 -31.18 33.81 1.23
CA CYS A 32 -31.20 32.87 2.34
C CYS A 32 -30.03 31.87 2.21
N GLN A 33 -29.60 31.34 3.36
CA GLN A 33 -28.72 30.17 3.59
C GLN A 33 -27.19 30.39 3.56
N ASN A 34 -26.61 30.66 4.74
CA ASN A 34 -25.68 29.74 5.42
C ASN A 34 -25.26 30.30 6.80
N ASP A 35 -24.83 29.38 7.68
CA ASP A 35 -24.23 29.56 9.01
C ASP A 35 -25.12 29.63 10.27
N LYS A 36 -25.48 28.43 10.75
CA LYS A 36 -25.77 28.14 12.17
C LYS A 36 -24.67 27.26 12.77
N ARG A 37 -23.47 27.81 13.03
CA ARG A 37 -22.49 27.20 13.95
C ARG A 37 -21.70 28.19 14.83
N GLN A 38 -21.78 29.50 14.60
CA GLN A 38 -21.01 30.48 15.39
C GLN A 38 -21.76 31.20 16.52
N SER A 39 -23.09 31.06 16.63
CA SER A 39 -23.88 31.77 17.66
C SER A 39 -24.01 31.04 18.99
N PHE A 40 -23.73 29.73 19.05
CA PHE A 40 -23.91 28.93 20.27
C PHE A 40 -22.72 29.10 21.25
N PHE A 41 -21.49 29.21 20.74
CA PHE A 41 -20.28 29.35 21.57
C PHE A 41 -20.13 30.73 22.23
N ARG A 42 -20.64 31.81 21.61
CA ARG A 42 -20.63 33.14 22.21
C ARG A 42 -21.67 33.31 23.31
N CYS A 43 -22.81 32.61 23.21
CA CYS A 43 -23.85 32.66 24.25
C CYS A 43 -23.45 31.84 25.49
N LEU A 44 -22.71 30.74 25.31
CA LEU A 44 -22.24 29.90 26.42
C LEU A 44 -21.12 30.57 27.24
N SER A 45 -20.21 31.33 26.61
CA SER A 45 -19.10 31.97 27.32
C SER A 45 -19.56 33.17 28.17
N GLU A 46 -20.60 33.89 27.76
CA GLU A 46 -21.17 34.99 28.56
C GLU A 46 -22.00 34.48 29.75
N ILE A 47 -22.73 33.37 29.62
CA ILE A 47 -23.48 32.76 30.73
C ILE A 47 -22.53 32.18 31.80
N VAL A 48 -21.41 31.60 31.38
CA VAL A 48 -20.38 31.07 32.30
C VAL A 48 -19.64 32.21 33.01
N SER A 49 -19.33 33.31 32.30
CA SER A 49 -18.66 34.49 32.87
C SER A 49 -19.51 35.26 33.89
N LEU A 50 -20.83 35.32 33.69
CA LEU A 50 -21.78 35.95 34.61
C LEU A 50 -22.07 35.12 35.87
N LYS A 51 -22.05 33.78 35.79
CA LYS A 51 -22.25 32.92 36.97
C LYS A 51 -21.00 32.83 37.86
N ILE A 52 -19.80 32.93 37.30
CA ILE A 52 -18.54 32.90 38.07
C ILE A 52 -18.35 34.17 38.91
N LYS A 53 -18.79 35.34 38.43
CA LYS A 53 -18.68 36.60 39.20
C LYS A 53 -19.58 36.68 40.43
N ASN A 54 -20.74 35.99 40.44
CA ASN A 54 -21.65 35.99 41.58
C ASN A 54 -21.29 34.97 42.68
N ILE A 55 -20.43 33.98 42.39
CA ILE A 55 -20.01 32.95 43.34
C ILE A 55 -18.77 33.39 44.16
N MET A 56 -18.04 34.42 43.72
CA MET A 56 -16.84 34.93 44.41
C MET A 56 -17.11 35.82 45.66
N LYS A 57 -18.34 35.87 46.19
CA LYS A 57 -18.68 36.74 47.34
C LYS A 57 -18.92 36.05 48.68
N THR A 58 -18.84 34.72 48.77
CA THR A 58 -19.06 34.00 50.04
C THR A 58 -17.77 33.32 50.52
N LYS A 59 -17.19 33.88 51.58
CA LYS A 59 -16.07 33.28 52.33
C LYS A 59 -16.57 32.02 53.02
N ASN A 60 -16.15 30.84 52.55
CA ASN A 60 -15.90 29.64 53.36
C ASN A 60 -15.21 28.57 52.49
N SER A 61 -13.88 28.49 52.62
CA SER A 61 -12.97 27.80 51.70
C SER A 61 -12.81 26.29 51.94
N ILE A 62 -13.80 25.60 52.52
CA ILE A 62 -13.69 24.15 52.81
C ILE A 62 -14.71 23.33 51.99
N THR A 63 -15.82 23.92 51.54
CA THR A 63 -16.81 23.22 50.69
C THR A 63 -16.47 23.25 49.19
N PHE A 64 -15.58 24.16 48.77
CA PHE A 64 -15.20 24.34 47.35
C PHE A 64 -14.25 23.24 46.84
N VAL A 65 -13.40 22.69 47.73
CA VAL A 65 -12.47 21.61 47.36
C VAL A 65 -13.19 20.27 47.20
N PHE A 66 -14.24 20.01 47.98
CA PHE A 66 -15.02 18.77 47.87
C PHE A 66 -15.98 18.76 46.67
N LEU A 67 -16.55 19.90 46.27
CA LEU A 67 -17.49 19.97 45.15
C LEU A 67 -16.79 20.00 43.78
N CYS A 68 -15.57 20.55 43.70
CA CYS A 68 -14.74 20.47 42.50
C CYS A 68 -14.15 19.06 42.26
N CYS A 69 -13.90 18.28 43.33
CA CYS A 69 -13.48 16.88 43.19
C CYS A 69 -14.63 15.93 42.76
N LEU A 70 -15.89 16.25 43.08
CA LEU A 70 -17.06 15.45 42.67
C LEU A 70 -17.60 15.78 41.26
N LEU A 71 -17.29 16.97 40.71
CA LEU A 71 -17.65 17.36 39.34
C LEU A 71 -16.54 17.07 38.30
N MET A 72 -15.37 16.60 38.73
CA MET A 72 -14.28 16.13 37.86
C MET A 72 -14.34 14.62 37.53
N LEU A 73 -15.40 13.92 37.97
CA LEU A 73 -15.55 12.46 37.83
C LEU A 73 -16.61 12.00 36.82
N SER A 74 -17.13 12.88 35.95
CA SER A 74 -18.14 12.49 34.95
C SER A 74 -17.94 13.05 33.55
N VAL A 75 -16.69 13.31 33.17
CA VAL A 75 -16.33 13.40 31.75
C VAL A 75 -15.11 12.52 31.57
N PHE A 76 -15.33 11.22 31.37
CA PHE A 76 -14.33 10.44 30.65
C PHE A 76 -14.15 11.16 29.32
N PRO A 77 -12.95 11.65 28.96
CA PRO A 77 -12.67 11.81 27.56
C PRO A 77 -12.74 10.38 27.02
N SER A 78 -13.83 10.05 26.33
CA SER A 78 -13.79 8.99 25.36
C SER A 78 -12.71 9.42 24.37
N ALA A 79 -11.46 9.06 24.63
CA ALA A 79 -10.46 8.91 23.60
C ALA A 79 -10.83 7.67 22.78
N ALA A 80 -12.05 7.69 22.22
CA ALA A 80 -12.36 6.93 21.03
C ALA A 80 -11.64 7.68 19.92
N TYR A 81 -10.40 7.28 19.64
CA TYR A 81 -9.73 7.71 18.42
C TYR A 81 -10.59 7.21 17.26
N SER A 82 -11.31 8.15 16.64
CA SER A 82 -12.17 7.90 15.50
C SER A 82 -11.33 7.35 14.34
N GLN A 83 -11.91 6.45 13.54
CA GLN A 83 -11.35 6.06 12.24
C GLN A 83 -10.95 7.31 11.45
N ARG A 84 -9.89 7.22 10.64
CA ARG A 84 -9.55 8.35 9.76
C ARG A 84 -10.75 8.63 8.86
N PRO A 85 -11.11 9.91 8.60
CA PRO A 85 -12.04 10.22 7.53
C PRO A 85 -11.61 9.51 6.24
N ARG A 86 -12.57 9.03 5.46
CA ARG A 86 -12.31 8.43 4.15
C ARG A 86 -12.67 9.40 3.03
N ALA A 87 -11.82 9.50 2.02
CA ALA A 87 -12.06 10.34 0.85
C ALA A 87 -11.70 9.57 -0.44
N VAL A 88 -12.43 9.82 -1.53
CA VAL A 88 -12.11 9.24 -2.83
C VAL A 88 -11.08 10.13 -3.55
N LEU A 89 -10.03 9.50 -4.05
CA LEU A 89 -9.04 10.05 -4.98
C LEU A 89 -9.27 9.36 -6.33
N GLY A 90 -10.22 9.87 -7.12
CA GLY A 90 -10.62 9.25 -8.38
C GLY A 90 -12.06 9.55 -8.78
N PRO A 91 -12.59 8.89 -9.82
CA PRO A 91 -13.93 9.13 -10.36
C PRO A 91 -15.07 8.57 -9.50
N GLY A 92 -14.78 7.72 -8.53
CA GLY A 92 -15.77 7.00 -7.73
C GLY A 92 -15.43 5.53 -7.52
N VAL A 93 -16.18 4.83 -6.65
CA VAL A 93 -15.89 3.45 -6.24
C VAL A 93 -16.60 2.43 -7.14
N GLY A 94 -16.02 1.24 -7.29
CA GLY A 94 -16.72 0.07 -7.85
C GLY A 94 -16.53 -0.13 -9.35
N VAL A 95 -17.02 -1.27 -9.85
CA VAL A 95 -16.77 -1.77 -11.22
C VAL A 95 -17.21 -0.86 -12.36
N GLY A 96 -18.17 0.05 -12.11
CA GLY A 96 -18.58 1.06 -13.09
C GLY A 96 -17.49 2.10 -13.37
N ASN A 97 -16.42 2.11 -12.58
CA ASN A 97 -15.28 3.01 -12.70
C ASN A 97 -13.98 2.31 -13.14
N TYR A 98 -14.06 1.05 -13.61
CA TYR A 98 -12.90 0.32 -14.11
C TYR A 98 -12.17 1.11 -15.20
N HIS A 99 -10.89 1.43 -14.94
CA HIS A 99 -10.03 2.26 -15.80
C HIS A 99 -10.62 3.63 -16.18
N MET A 100 -11.64 4.12 -15.46
CA MET A 100 -12.26 5.40 -15.75
C MET A 100 -11.28 6.54 -15.47
N PRO A 101 -10.99 7.42 -16.45
CA PRO A 101 -10.07 8.54 -16.25
C PRO A 101 -10.63 9.59 -15.29
N TYR A 102 -9.79 10.07 -14.39
CA TYR A 102 -10.04 11.21 -13.52
C TYR A 102 -8.81 12.11 -13.49
N HIS A 103 -9.00 13.42 -13.64
CA HIS A 103 -7.90 14.37 -13.78
C HIS A 103 -7.83 15.32 -12.59
N ILE A 104 -6.62 15.47 -12.04
CA ILE A 104 -6.22 16.61 -11.23
C ILE A 104 -5.67 17.65 -12.22
N PRO A 105 -6.43 18.72 -12.53
CA PRO A 105 -6.20 19.51 -13.72
C PRO A 105 -4.98 20.43 -13.59
N SER A 106 -4.41 20.79 -14.74
CA SER A 106 -3.30 21.74 -14.86
C SER A 106 -3.51 23.01 -14.03
N GLY A 107 -2.42 23.54 -13.44
CA GLY A 107 -2.46 24.72 -12.57
C GLY A 107 -2.96 24.45 -11.15
N THR A 108 -3.29 23.19 -10.82
CA THR A 108 -3.76 22.82 -9.48
C THR A 108 -2.62 22.33 -8.59
N ILE A 109 -2.58 22.80 -7.34
CA ILE A 109 -1.83 22.16 -6.26
C ILE A 109 -2.84 21.43 -5.37
N ARG A 110 -2.90 20.10 -5.50
CA ARG A 110 -3.75 19.26 -4.66
C ARG A 110 -2.93 18.73 -3.49
N THR A 111 -3.22 19.21 -2.29
CA THR A 111 -2.63 18.67 -1.05
C THR A 111 -3.62 17.73 -0.38
N LEU A 112 -3.20 16.49 -0.13
CA LEU A 112 -3.95 15.53 0.67
C LEU A 112 -3.83 15.85 2.16
N SER A 113 -4.76 15.37 2.97
CA SER A 113 -4.74 15.51 4.43
C SER A 113 -4.12 14.26 5.06
N PHE A 114 -3.14 14.44 5.94
CA PHE A 114 -2.43 13.34 6.60
C PHE A 114 -3.32 12.48 7.51
N ASP A 115 -4.41 13.06 8.02
CA ASP A 115 -5.37 12.43 8.94
C ASP A 115 -6.49 11.69 8.20
N THR A 116 -6.46 11.66 6.86
CA THR A 116 -7.48 11.06 6.00
C THR A 116 -6.93 9.82 5.30
N THR A 117 -7.71 8.75 5.25
CA THR A 117 -7.44 7.60 4.38
C THR A 117 -8.06 7.86 3.01
N TYR A 118 -7.27 7.80 1.95
CA TYR A 118 -7.76 8.00 0.59
C TYR A 118 -7.99 6.68 -0.11
N LEU A 119 -9.12 6.52 -0.80
CA LEU A 119 -9.37 5.41 -1.71
C LEU A 119 -9.04 5.88 -3.13
N LEU A 120 -7.96 5.38 -3.71
CA LEU A 120 -7.55 5.58 -5.09
C LEU A 120 -8.44 4.73 -6.01
N THR A 121 -9.13 5.37 -6.94
CA THR A 121 -10.04 4.69 -7.86
C THR A 121 -9.81 5.11 -9.31
N GLY A 122 -10.19 4.22 -10.24
CA GLY A 122 -10.01 4.39 -11.68
C GLY A 122 -8.57 4.75 -12.06
N TRP A 123 -8.41 5.44 -13.18
CA TRP A 123 -7.13 6.00 -13.58
C TRP A 123 -7.06 7.47 -13.18
N THR A 124 -6.36 7.74 -12.08
CA THR A 124 -6.20 9.09 -11.55
C THR A 124 -4.94 9.73 -12.10
N PHE A 125 -5.12 10.68 -13.01
CA PHE A 125 -4.08 11.48 -13.65
C PHE A 125 -3.80 12.75 -12.85
N VAL A 126 -2.52 13.08 -12.71
CA VAL A 126 -2.04 14.42 -12.34
C VAL A 126 -1.52 15.06 -13.61
N ASP A 127 -2.22 16.08 -14.09
CA ASP A 127 -1.97 16.68 -15.39
C ASP A 127 -0.73 17.58 -15.39
N ALA A 128 -0.14 17.79 -16.57
CA ALA A 128 0.99 18.69 -16.76
C ALA A 128 0.74 20.07 -16.10
N GLY A 129 1.70 20.55 -15.32
CA GLY A 129 1.58 21.81 -14.57
C GLY A 129 0.79 21.72 -13.25
N ALA A 130 0.23 20.55 -12.91
CA ALA A 130 -0.33 20.29 -11.59
C ALA A 130 0.71 19.68 -10.63
N THR A 131 0.43 19.76 -9.33
CA THR A 131 1.23 19.13 -8.28
C THR A 131 0.32 18.40 -7.29
N LEU A 132 0.58 17.11 -7.06
CA LEU A 132 -0.03 16.32 -5.99
C LEU A 132 0.93 16.25 -4.80
N ILE A 133 0.52 16.77 -3.65
CA ILE A 133 1.27 16.73 -2.40
C ILE A 133 0.63 15.70 -1.47
N ILE A 134 1.42 14.71 -1.04
CA ILE A 134 1.01 13.63 -0.15
C ILE A 134 1.84 13.75 1.14
N PRO A 135 1.25 14.24 2.24
CA PRO A 135 1.96 14.36 3.51
C PRO A 135 2.45 13.01 4.05
N ALA A 136 3.51 13.03 4.86
CA ALA A 136 4.00 11.87 5.58
C ALA A 136 2.90 11.19 6.42
N GLY A 137 2.90 9.85 6.49
CA GLY A 137 1.91 9.07 7.22
C GLY A 137 0.53 8.96 6.55
N THR A 138 0.35 9.50 5.34
CA THR A 138 -0.88 9.34 4.56
C THR A 138 -1.04 7.88 4.13
N ILE A 139 -2.28 7.38 4.23
CA ILE A 139 -2.66 6.04 3.79
C ILE A 139 -3.54 6.20 2.55
N ILE A 140 -3.13 5.54 1.47
CA ILE A 140 -3.86 5.47 0.21
C ILE A 140 -4.16 4.00 -0.07
N ARG A 141 -5.44 3.68 -0.21
CA ARG A 141 -5.94 2.34 -0.51
C ARG A 141 -6.32 2.27 -1.99
N GLY A 142 -5.84 1.30 -2.74
CA GLY A 142 -6.23 1.06 -4.13
C GLY A 142 -7.51 0.23 -4.21
N ASP A 143 -8.51 0.73 -4.93
CA ASP A 143 -9.75 -0.01 -5.19
C ASP A 143 -9.54 -1.08 -6.26
N LYS A 144 -9.76 -2.33 -5.87
CA LYS A 144 -9.70 -3.50 -6.75
C LYS A 144 -10.73 -3.48 -7.86
N SER A 145 -11.92 -2.95 -7.58
CA SER A 145 -13.01 -3.02 -8.56
C SER A 145 -12.78 -2.09 -9.74
N SER A 146 -12.10 -0.97 -9.52
CA SER A 146 -11.82 0.03 -10.55
C SER A 146 -10.40 -0.03 -11.11
N MET A 147 -9.55 -0.93 -10.59
CA MET A 147 -8.09 -0.92 -10.83
C MET A 147 -7.48 0.46 -10.59
N GLY A 148 -7.67 0.96 -9.37
CA GLY A 148 -7.13 2.24 -8.94
C GLY A 148 -5.65 2.37 -9.33
N THR A 149 -5.30 3.39 -10.10
CA THR A 149 -3.94 3.63 -10.62
C THR A 149 -3.64 5.12 -10.51
N LEU A 150 -2.43 5.47 -10.06
CA LEU A 150 -1.96 6.86 -9.98
C LEU A 150 -0.97 7.13 -11.11
N ILE A 151 -1.27 8.13 -11.95
CA ILE A 151 -0.47 8.47 -13.11
C ILE A 151 -0.03 9.94 -13.00
N ILE A 152 1.26 10.17 -12.82
CA ILE A 152 1.87 11.50 -12.84
C ILE A 152 2.33 11.78 -14.26
N GLN A 153 1.63 12.64 -14.99
CA GLN A 153 1.94 12.91 -16.39
C GLN A 153 3.21 13.75 -16.55
N ARG A 154 3.82 13.70 -17.74
CA ARG A 154 4.97 14.56 -18.10
C ARG A 154 4.65 16.03 -17.82
N GLY A 155 5.52 16.69 -17.04
CA GLY A 155 5.36 18.09 -16.62
C GLY A 155 4.49 18.28 -15.37
N ALA A 156 3.91 17.22 -14.81
CA ALA A 156 3.28 17.23 -13.50
C ALA A 156 4.29 16.92 -12.40
N LYS A 157 3.90 17.12 -11.13
CA LYS A 157 4.75 16.79 -9.98
C LYS A 157 4.00 15.97 -8.93
N ILE A 158 4.73 15.06 -8.31
CA ILE A 158 4.35 14.40 -7.06
C ILE A 158 5.33 14.79 -5.96
N ILE A 159 4.79 15.18 -4.80
CA ILE A 159 5.55 15.45 -3.58
C ILE A 159 5.05 14.47 -2.51
N ALA A 160 5.58 13.25 -2.55
CA ALA A 160 5.39 12.20 -1.56
C ALA A 160 6.67 12.07 -0.75
N ASN A 161 6.82 12.90 0.28
CA ASN A 161 8.02 12.98 1.10
C ASN A 161 7.71 12.48 2.52
N GLY A 162 7.63 11.17 2.67
CA GLY A 162 7.46 10.50 3.95
C GLY A 162 8.69 10.63 4.85
N SER A 163 8.67 9.92 5.97
CA SER A 163 9.82 9.81 6.88
C SER A 163 9.94 8.38 7.38
N ALA A 164 11.10 8.05 7.98
CA ALA A 164 11.31 6.73 8.57
C ALA A 164 10.20 6.36 9.58
N GLN A 165 9.74 7.33 10.38
CA GLN A 165 8.71 7.13 11.41
C GLN A 165 7.28 7.20 10.87
N ASN A 166 7.07 7.90 9.75
CA ASN A 166 5.77 8.12 9.14
C ASN A 166 5.88 7.92 7.61
N PRO A 167 6.07 6.68 7.14
CA PRO A 167 6.09 6.40 5.71
C PRO A 167 4.70 6.69 5.09
N ILE A 168 4.70 7.00 3.80
CA ILE A 168 3.46 7.04 3.00
C ILE A 168 3.16 5.61 2.56
N ILE A 169 1.90 5.18 2.66
CA ILE A 169 1.51 3.79 2.40
C ILE A 169 0.45 3.77 1.32
N PHE A 170 0.78 3.18 0.18
CA PHE A 170 -0.15 2.75 -0.86
C PHE A 170 -0.37 1.24 -0.68
N THR A 171 -1.62 0.79 -0.53
CA THR A 171 -1.93 -0.64 -0.33
C THR A 171 -3.28 -1.02 -0.93
N SER A 172 -3.56 -2.32 -1.08
CA SER A 172 -4.91 -2.83 -1.36
C SER A 172 -5.97 -2.32 -0.35
N ASP A 173 -7.17 -2.00 -0.84
CA ASP A 173 -8.34 -1.72 0.01
C ASP A 173 -8.91 -2.97 0.69
N LEU A 174 -8.49 -4.17 0.28
CA LEU A 174 -8.95 -5.41 0.89
C LEU A 174 -8.44 -5.57 2.34
N PRO A 175 -9.21 -6.27 3.21
CA PRO A 175 -8.77 -6.57 4.55
C PRO A 175 -7.44 -7.35 4.58
N SER A 176 -6.62 -7.09 5.58
CA SER A 176 -5.45 -7.91 5.89
C SER A 176 -5.84 -9.39 6.01
N GLY A 177 -4.95 -10.24 5.49
CA GLY A 177 -5.18 -11.67 5.30
C GLY A 177 -5.86 -12.00 3.98
N SER A 178 -6.56 -11.05 3.33
CA SER A 178 -7.31 -11.26 2.08
C SER A 178 -6.75 -10.51 0.87
N ARG A 179 -5.57 -9.88 1.02
CA ARG A 179 -4.89 -9.14 -0.05
C ARG A 179 -4.15 -10.10 -0.99
N SER A 180 -4.00 -9.72 -2.25
CA SER A 180 -3.30 -10.49 -3.28
C SER A 180 -2.60 -9.57 -4.27
N PRO A 181 -1.52 -10.03 -4.94
CA PRO A 181 -0.93 -9.27 -6.03
C PRO A 181 -1.98 -8.81 -7.05
N GLY A 182 -1.88 -7.55 -7.47
CA GLY A 182 -2.81 -6.95 -8.43
C GLY A 182 -4.19 -6.65 -7.88
N ASP A 183 -4.25 -6.31 -6.60
CA ASP A 183 -5.46 -5.76 -6.00
C ASP A 183 -5.72 -4.31 -6.46
N TRP A 184 -4.76 -3.65 -7.11
CA TRP A 184 -4.89 -2.32 -7.73
C TRP A 184 -3.73 -2.09 -8.70
N GLY A 185 -3.81 -1.08 -9.57
CA GLY A 185 -2.93 -0.98 -10.73
C GLY A 185 -1.48 -0.61 -10.43
N GLY A 186 -1.22 0.32 -9.50
CA GLY A 186 0.15 0.77 -9.20
C GLY A 186 0.35 2.27 -9.46
N ILE A 187 1.62 2.66 -9.61
CA ILE A 187 2.01 4.07 -9.76
C ILE A 187 2.90 4.23 -10.99
N VAL A 188 2.53 5.19 -11.84
CA VAL A 188 3.27 5.56 -13.05
C VAL A 188 3.73 7.00 -12.93
N ILE A 189 5.03 7.24 -13.13
CA ILE A 189 5.61 8.59 -13.16
C ILE A 189 6.25 8.83 -14.52
N CYS A 190 5.69 9.76 -15.29
CA CYS A 190 6.18 10.17 -16.60
C CYS A 190 7.03 11.43 -16.48
N GLY A 191 8.25 11.39 -17.00
CA GLY A 191 9.16 12.53 -17.11
C GLY A 191 9.41 12.98 -18.54
N ASP A 192 10.29 13.99 -18.65
CA ASP A 192 10.73 14.64 -19.88
C ASP A 192 12.19 14.28 -20.26
N ALA A 193 12.75 13.20 -19.70
CA ALA A 193 14.12 12.80 -19.98
C ALA A 193 14.26 11.97 -21.29
N PRO A 194 15.49 11.78 -21.81
CA PRO A 194 15.73 11.06 -23.05
C PRO A 194 15.38 9.57 -23.00
N THR A 195 15.14 8.98 -24.17
CA THR A 195 14.93 7.55 -24.38
C THR A 195 15.35 7.16 -25.79
N ASN A 196 15.53 5.88 -26.03
CA ASN A 196 15.76 5.33 -27.36
C ASN A 196 14.49 4.74 -28.02
N ASN A 197 13.33 4.87 -27.38
CA ASN A 197 12.02 4.36 -27.82
C ASN A 197 11.01 5.49 -28.11
N GLY A 198 11.47 6.58 -28.74
CA GLY A 198 10.66 7.71 -29.20
C GLY A 198 10.34 8.80 -28.15
N ASN A 199 10.29 10.07 -28.60
CA ASN A 199 10.17 11.25 -27.72
C ASN A 199 8.72 11.63 -27.33
N ASN A 200 7.72 10.90 -27.82
CA ASN A 200 6.32 11.15 -27.50
C ASN A 200 5.53 9.83 -27.60
N THR A 201 5.97 8.87 -26.80
CA THR A 201 5.42 7.52 -26.78
C THR A 201 4.33 7.45 -25.73
N GLN A 202 3.39 6.54 -25.91
CA GLN A 202 2.37 6.23 -24.92
C GLN A 202 2.88 5.21 -23.93
N VAL A 203 2.66 5.47 -22.63
CA VAL A 203 3.06 4.54 -21.56
C VAL A 203 2.39 3.18 -21.80
N GLU A 204 3.11 2.10 -21.52
CA GLU A 204 2.54 0.76 -21.40
C GLU A 204 1.44 0.72 -20.33
N GLY A 205 0.60 -0.30 -20.29
CA GLY A 205 -0.59 -0.34 -19.45
C GLY A 205 -1.88 0.13 -20.15
N GLY A 206 -1.91 0.18 -21.48
CA GLY A 206 -3.18 0.26 -22.25
C GLY A 206 -3.89 1.60 -22.22
N PHE A 207 -3.23 2.64 -21.70
CA PHE A 207 -3.69 4.03 -21.62
C PHE A 207 -4.09 4.66 -22.97
N GLY A 208 -3.89 3.99 -24.11
CA GLY A 208 -4.36 4.46 -25.43
C GLY A 208 -5.73 4.00 -25.81
N SER A 209 -6.24 3.00 -25.11
CA SER A 209 -7.49 2.33 -25.46
C SER A 209 -8.73 3.07 -24.96
N VAL A 210 -8.57 3.98 -24.00
CA VAL A 210 -9.68 4.72 -23.38
C VAL A 210 -9.60 6.21 -23.73
N PRO A 211 -10.69 6.85 -24.19
CA PRO A 211 -10.71 8.29 -24.42
C PRO A 211 -10.28 9.08 -23.18
N ASN A 212 -9.51 10.16 -23.37
CA ASN A 212 -8.95 11.01 -22.31
C ASN A 212 -7.96 10.32 -21.35
N SER A 213 -7.44 9.13 -21.67
CA SER A 213 -6.45 8.44 -20.83
C SER A 213 -4.99 8.59 -21.29
N ASN A 214 -4.66 9.70 -21.94
CA ASN A 214 -3.39 9.87 -22.66
C ASN A 214 -2.17 10.10 -21.75
N ALA A 215 -1.61 9.05 -21.15
CA ALA A 215 -0.30 9.08 -20.51
C ALA A 215 0.83 9.07 -21.57
N PHE A 216 1.42 10.25 -21.82
CA PHE A 216 2.57 10.39 -22.71
C PHE A 216 3.82 10.82 -21.93
N TYR A 217 4.96 10.35 -22.41
CA TYR A 217 6.25 10.47 -21.74
C TYR A 217 7.37 10.66 -22.76
N GLY A 218 8.57 10.98 -22.25
CA GLY A 218 9.77 11.20 -23.06
C GLY A 218 10.01 12.67 -23.39
N GLY A 219 11.24 13.00 -23.75
CA GLY A 219 11.67 14.37 -23.99
C GLY A 219 13.18 14.41 -24.20
N MET A 220 13.79 15.57 -23.95
CA MET A 220 15.24 15.74 -24.11
C MET A 220 15.91 16.27 -22.84
N ASN A 221 15.17 16.42 -21.74
CA ASN A 221 15.67 17.03 -20.52
C ASN A 221 16.12 15.98 -19.51
N SER A 222 17.40 15.59 -19.58
CA SER A 222 18.01 14.68 -18.58
C SER A 222 17.91 15.20 -17.14
N ASP A 223 17.74 16.51 -16.98
CA ASP A 223 17.64 17.20 -15.70
C ASP A 223 16.19 17.46 -15.26
N ASP A 224 15.21 16.82 -15.90
CA ASP A 224 13.81 16.92 -15.49
C ASP A 224 13.58 16.48 -14.03
N SER A 225 12.53 17.01 -13.41
CA SER A 225 12.12 16.67 -12.05
C SER A 225 10.61 16.50 -11.96
N SER A 226 10.18 15.25 -11.80
CA SER A 226 8.80 14.87 -11.48
C SER A 226 8.47 15.04 -9.98
N GLY A 227 9.43 15.53 -9.18
CA GLY A 227 9.25 15.83 -7.76
C GLY A 227 10.01 14.91 -6.81
N VAL A 228 9.37 14.52 -5.71
CA VAL A 228 9.96 13.73 -4.61
C VAL A 228 9.07 12.54 -4.29
N PHE A 229 9.68 11.36 -4.26
CA PHE A 229 9.06 10.10 -3.89
C PHE A 229 9.98 9.38 -2.89
N ARG A 230 9.75 9.63 -1.60
CA ARG A 230 10.65 9.21 -0.53
C ARG A 230 9.91 8.64 0.68
N TYR A 231 10.44 7.56 1.26
CA TYR A 231 9.83 6.80 2.37
C TYR A 231 8.40 6.38 2.03
N VAL A 232 8.27 5.61 0.93
CA VAL A 232 6.99 5.15 0.40
C VAL A 232 6.95 3.64 0.36
N ARG A 233 5.83 3.06 0.82
CA ARG A 233 5.50 1.65 0.62
C ARG A 233 4.39 1.52 -0.40
N ILE A 234 4.55 0.60 -1.34
CA ILE A 234 3.58 0.24 -2.37
C ILE A 234 3.30 -1.26 -2.22
N GLU A 235 2.12 -1.60 -1.71
CA GLU A 235 1.76 -2.96 -1.31
C GLU A 235 0.62 -3.49 -2.22
N TYR A 236 0.79 -4.68 -2.78
CA TYR A 236 -0.18 -5.36 -3.67
C TYR A 236 -0.55 -4.64 -4.99
N PRO A 237 0.36 -3.91 -5.66
CA PRO A 237 0.05 -3.25 -6.93
C PRO A 237 0.08 -4.24 -8.11
N GLY A 238 -0.07 -3.70 -9.32
CA GLY A 238 0.08 -4.37 -10.59
C GLY A 238 -1.24 -4.63 -11.30
N ASP A 239 -1.28 -4.43 -12.62
CA ASP A 239 -2.44 -4.81 -13.44
C ASP A 239 -1.95 -5.45 -14.74
N ASN A 240 -2.60 -6.51 -15.18
CA ASN A 240 -2.34 -7.10 -16.49
C ASN A 240 -3.48 -6.67 -17.42
N VAL A 241 -3.21 -5.67 -18.25
CA VAL A 241 -4.23 -5.12 -19.16
C VAL A 241 -4.16 -5.71 -20.57
N GLY A 242 -3.44 -6.83 -20.75
CA GLY A 242 -3.27 -7.54 -22.02
C GLY A 242 -1.86 -8.09 -22.21
N SER A 243 -1.62 -8.79 -23.33
CA SER A 243 -0.30 -9.33 -23.66
C SER A 243 0.72 -8.22 -23.88
N GLU A 244 1.81 -8.22 -23.10
CA GLU A 244 2.92 -7.24 -23.20
C GLU A 244 2.45 -5.81 -22.93
N ASN A 245 1.48 -5.66 -22.05
CA ASN A 245 0.89 -4.39 -21.69
C ASN A 245 0.43 -4.44 -20.22
N GLU A 246 1.38 -4.22 -19.33
CA GLU A 246 1.18 -4.35 -17.90
C GLU A 246 1.43 -3.04 -17.17
N ILE A 247 0.83 -2.90 -15.98
CA ILE A 247 1.12 -1.83 -15.03
C ILE A 247 1.92 -2.46 -13.91
N ASN A 248 3.11 -1.92 -13.63
CA ASN A 248 4.04 -2.42 -12.62
C ASN A 248 3.72 -1.85 -11.23
N GLY A 249 4.49 -2.24 -10.21
CA GLY A 249 4.41 -1.63 -8.89
C GLY A 249 4.72 -0.13 -8.91
N LEU A 250 5.91 0.20 -9.43
CA LEU A 250 6.33 1.56 -9.74
C LEU A 250 6.98 1.62 -11.13
N THR A 251 6.32 2.29 -12.07
CA THR A 251 6.87 2.59 -13.40
C THR A 251 7.47 3.99 -13.43
N LEU A 252 8.75 4.09 -13.80
CA LEU A 252 9.50 5.33 -13.96
C LEU A 252 9.82 5.55 -15.44
N ASP A 253 8.94 6.29 -16.09
CA ASP A 253 8.89 6.49 -17.53
C ASP A 253 9.62 7.77 -17.94
N ARG A 254 10.87 7.63 -18.38
CA ARG A 254 11.77 8.74 -18.75
C ARG A 254 11.85 9.82 -17.68
N VAL A 255 11.95 9.41 -16.42
CA VAL A 255 12.11 10.32 -15.29
C VAL A 255 13.53 10.92 -15.31
N GLY A 256 13.64 12.23 -15.07
CA GLY A 256 14.92 12.94 -15.05
C GLY A 256 15.67 12.85 -13.71
N ARG A 257 16.98 13.07 -13.74
CA ARG A 257 17.89 12.89 -12.58
C ARG A 257 17.65 13.84 -11.41
N LYS A 258 16.87 14.91 -11.61
CA LYS A 258 16.49 15.83 -10.52
C LYS A 258 15.21 15.38 -9.81
N THR A 259 14.61 14.27 -10.21
CA THR A 259 13.57 13.60 -9.43
C THR A 259 14.22 12.81 -8.29
N VAL A 260 13.67 12.90 -7.09
CA VAL A 260 14.18 12.18 -5.93
C VAL A 260 13.39 10.89 -5.75
N ILE A 261 14.04 9.74 -5.93
CA ILE A 261 13.50 8.41 -5.60
C ILE A 261 14.39 7.80 -4.50
N ASP A 262 13.87 7.64 -3.29
CA ASP A 262 14.72 7.29 -2.14
C ASP A 262 13.92 6.61 -1.03
N HIS A 263 14.34 5.44 -0.53
CA HIS A 263 13.58 4.67 0.47
C HIS A 263 12.18 4.30 -0.04
N VAL A 264 12.14 3.41 -1.04
CA VAL A 264 10.91 2.92 -1.64
C VAL A 264 10.85 1.41 -1.53
N GLN A 265 9.75 0.90 -0.98
CA GLN A 265 9.49 -0.53 -0.88
C GLN A 265 8.26 -0.87 -1.71
N ILE A 266 8.40 -1.88 -2.56
CA ILE A 266 7.29 -2.50 -3.27
C ILE A 266 7.14 -3.91 -2.73
N SER A 267 5.89 -4.36 -2.58
CA SER A 267 5.59 -5.67 -2.03
C SER A 267 4.44 -6.31 -2.78
N PHE A 268 4.59 -7.57 -3.16
CA PHE A 268 3.53 -8.35 -3.82
C PHE A 268 3.01 -7.69 -5.11
N SER A 269 3.87 -7.10 -5.95
CA SER A 269 3.44 -6.69 -7.29
C SER A 269 2.98 -7.90 -8.11
N ASN A 270 1.92 -7.74 -8.92
CA ASN A 270 1.45 -8.76 -9.85
C ASN A 270 2.35 -8.92 -11.09
N ASP A 271 3.18 -7.92 -11.31
CA ASP A 271 4.16 -7.80 -12.38
C ASP A 271 5.51 -7.38 -11.77
N ASP A 272 6.33 -6.59 -12.46
CA ASP A 272 7.57 -6.03 -11.93
C ASP A 272 7.32 -5.15 -10.70
N ASP A 273 8.26 -5.16 -9.75
CA ASP A 273 8.19 -4.27 -8.59
C ASP A 273 8.58 -2.83 -8.99
N ILE A 274 9.71 -2.65 -9.69
CA ILE A 274 10.15 -1.35 -10.22
C ILE A 274 10.66 -1.47 -11.64
N GLN A 275 10.14 -0.62 -12.53
CA GLN A 275 10.56 -0.58 -13.92
C GLN A 275 11.08 0.81 -14.30
N PHE A 276 12.30 0.87 -14.79
CA PHE A 276 12.96 2.08 -15.30
C PHE A 276 12.95 2.06 -16.83
N LEU A 277 12.09 2.88 -17.43
CA LEU A 277 11.85 2.89 -18.87
C LEU A 277 12.43 4.16 -19.50
N GLY A 278 13.67 4.08 -19.96
CA GLY A 278 14.45 5.24 -20.39
C GLY A 278 14.71 6.23 -19.24
N GLY A 279 15.15 7.44 -19.57
CA GLY A 279 15.42 8.50 -18.60
C GLY A 279 16.78 8.39 -17.92
N THR A 280 16.98 9.23 -16.92
CA THR A 280 18.27 9.34 -16.19
C THR A 280 18.07 9.44 -14.68
N VAL A 281 16.90 9.04 -14.19
CA VAL A 281 16.57 9.10 -12.77
C VAL A 281 17.55 8.28 -11.96
N ASP A 282 18.03 8.86 -10.87
CA ASP A 282 18.84 8.16 -9.90
C ASP A 282 17.95 7.72 -8.72
N ALA A 283 18.28 6.60 -8.08
CA ALA A 283 17.52 6.11 -6.93
C ALA A 283 18.38 5.41 -5.87
N LYS A 284 18.05 5.60 -4.59
CA LYS A 284 18.69 4.86 -3.49
C LYS A 284 17.68 4.16 -2.58
N HIS A 285 18.13 3.11 -1.89
CA HIS A 285 17.35 2.43 -0.85
C HIS A 285 16.03 1.85 -1.39
N LEU A 286 16.15 0.88 -2.30
CA LEU A 286 15.00 0.25 -2.95
C LEU A 286 14.81 -1.16 -2.42
N ILE A 287 13.57 -1.53 -2.12
CA ILE A 287 13.21 -2.86 -1.67
C ILE A 287 12.15 -3.44 -2.59
N SER A 288 12.44 -4.62 -3.12
CA SER A 288 11.49 -5.52 -3.75
C SER A 288 11.19 -6.67 -2.80
N TRP A 289 9.91 -6.86 -2.45
CA TRP A 289 9.49 -7.87 -1.49
C TRP A 289 8.42 -8.78 -2.08
N ARG A 290 8.82 -10.01 -2.41
CA ARG A 290 7.93 -11.07 -2.90
C ARG A 290 7.21 -10.67 -4.20
N CYS A 291 7.96 -10.03 -5.10
CA CYS A 291 7.56 -9.73 -6.49
C CYS A 291 7.15 -11.00 -7.26
N ARG A 292 6.14 -10.87 -8.12
CA ARG A 292 5.68 -11.97 -8.99
C ARG A 292 6.48 -12.06 -10.30
N ASP A 293 6.78 -10.95 -10.97
CA ASP A 293 7.68 -10.95 -12.14
C ASP A 293 9.07 -10.41 -11.80
N ASP A 294 9.67 -9.42 -12.47
CA ASP A 294 11.05 -8.99 -12.20
C ASP A 294 11.17 -8.05 -10.99
N ASN A 295 12.25 -8.18 -10.21
CA ASN A 295 12.41 -7.27 -9.06
C ASN A 295 12.77 -5.84 -9.51
N PHE A 296 13.65 -5.72 -10.50
CA PHE A 296 14.08 -4.45 -11.08
C PHE A 296 14.28 -4.58 -12.59
N GLY A 297 13.48 -3.85 -13.38
CA GLY A 297 13.59 -3.80 -14.84
C GLY A 297 14.26 -2.51 -15.32
N THR A 298 15.14 -2.58 -16.32
CA THR A 298 15.72 -1.39 -16.96
C THR A 298 15.68 -1.52 -18.47
N LYS A 299 15.00 -0.60 -19.15
CA LYS A 299 14.74 -0.70 -20.60
C LYS A 299 14.91 0.66 -21.28
N TYR A 300 14.91 0.67 -22.60
CA TYR A 300 14.74 1.86 -23.42
C TYR A 300 15.70 3.05 -23.20
N GLY A 301 16.95 2.75 -22.86
CA GLY A 301 18.01 3.76 -22.78
C GLY A 301 18.17 4.40 -21.41
N HIS A 302 17.72 3.75 -20.33
CA HIS A 302 17.91 4.26 -18.98
C HIS A 302 19.41 4.41 -18.66
N ASP A 303 19.84 5.63 -18.31
CA ASP A 303 21.20 5.99 -17.89
C ASP A 303 21.15 6.73 -16.54
N GLY A 304 20.70 6.00 -15.52
CA GLY A 304 20.65 6.44 -14.13
C GLY A 304 21.57 5.62 -13.22
N ARG A 305 21.69 6.07 -11.97
CA ARG A 305 22.50 5.44 -10.92
C ARG A 305 21.60 4.89 -9.81
N LEU A 306 21.88 3.65 -9.38
CA LEU A 306 21.11 2.93 -8.37
C LEU A 306 22.04 2.44 -7.25
N GLN A 307 21.69 2.67 -5.97
CA GLN A 307 22.49 2.17 -4.83
C GLN A 307 21.64 1.70 -3.65
N PHE A 308 22.06 0.62 -2.98
CA PHE A 308 21.34 -0.01 -1.86
C PHE A 308 20.01 -0.61 -2.30
N LEU A 309 20.09 -1.70 -3.07
CA LEU A 309 18.93 -2.42 -3.61
C LEU A 309 18.81 -3.77 -2.92
N TYR A 310 17.65 -4.08 -2.38
CA TYR A 310 17.36 -5.38 -1.78
C TYR A 310 16.16 -6.03 -2.45
N ALA A 311 16.29 -7.29 -2.83
CA ALA A 311 15.16 -8.11 -3.27
C ALA A 311 15.10 -9.43 -2.49
N LYS A 312 13.89 -9.81 -2.10
CA LYS A 312 13.61 -11.16 -1.58
C LYS A 312 12.46 -11.80 -2.32
N ARG A 313 12.72 -12.98 -2.89
CA ARG A 313 11.71 -13.79 -3.58
C ARG A 313 10.96 -14.72 -2.65
N ASP A 314 9.69 -14.93 -2.98
CA ASP A 314 8.84 -15.97 -2.42
C ASP A 314 8.81 -17.16 -3.39
N PRO A 315 9.04 -18.40 -2.92
CA PRO A 315 8.91 -19.56 -3.79
C PRO A 315 7.50 -19.76 -4.38
N ASN A 316 6.45 -19.21 -3.78
CA ASN A 316 5.09 -19.41 -4.25
C ASN A 316 4.58 -18.29 -5.16
N LEU A 317 5.39 -17.26 -5.44
CA LEU A 317 5.03 -16.15 -6.30
C LEU A 317 6.02 -16.05 -7.46
N TYR A 318 5.52 -16.38 -8.65
CA TYR A 318 6.24 -16.38 -9.91
C TYR A 318 5.23 -16.33 -11.07
N ILE A 319 5.71 -16.00 -12.27
CA ILE A 319 4.93 -16.22 -13.50
C ILE A 319 5.12 -17.66 -13.95
N GLU A 320 4.02 -18.43 -14.05
CA GLU A 320 4.11 -19.86 -14.35
C GLU A 320 4.52 -20.16 -15.79
N ASN A 321 5.56 -20.99 -15.96
CA ASN A 321 5.98 -21.56 -17.25
C ASN A 321 6.31 -20.52 -18.34
N VAL A 322 6.66 -19.30 -17.95
CA VAL A 322 7.10 -18.28 -18.91
C VAL A 322 8.63 -18.23 -18.90
N PHE A 323 9.22 -18.62 -20.03
CA PHE A 323 10.65 -18.56 -20.24
C PHE A 323 11.10 -17.10 -20.27
N LEU A 324 12.25 -16.79 -19.66
CA LEU A 324 12.79 -15.44 -19.46
C LEU A 324 12.07 -14.57 -18.43
N SER A 325 11.02 -15.04 -17.76
CA SER A 325 10.34 -14.27 -16.71
C SER A 325 10.90 -14.56 -15.30
N THR A 326 10.56 -13.68 -14.36
CA THR A 326 10.81 -13.82 -12.92
C THR A 326 12.31 -13.80 -12.57
N ASN A 327 12.96 -12.69 -12.93
CA ASN A 327 14.38 -12.40 -12.78
C ASN A 327 14.68 -11.42 -11.62
N GLY A 328 15.88 -11.49 -11.06
CA GLY A 328 16.32 -10.47 -10.10
C GLY A 328 16.42 -9.09 -10.74
N ILE A 329 17.20 -8.98 -11.81
CA ILE A 329 17.28 -7.81 -12.66
C ILE A 329 17.02 -8.24 -14.10
N GLU A 330 16.15 -7.54 -14.80
CA GLU A 330 16.08 -7.58 -16.26
C GLU A 330 16.62 -6.27 -16.83
N SER A 331 17.48 -6.37 -17.85
CA SER A 331 18.02 -5.20 -18.52
C SER A 331 18.12 -5.37 -20.02
N ASP A 332 17.40 -4.51 -20.72
CA ASP A 332 17.31 -4.45 -22.17
C ASP A 332 17.69 -3.08 -22.67
N ASN A 333 18.32 -3.02 -23.85
CA ASN A 333 18.32 -1.77 -24.62
C ASN A 333 16.94 -1.54 -25.27
N HIS A 334 16.91 -1.30 -26.59
CA HIS A 334 15.68 -1.34 -27.36
C HIS A 334 15.50 -2.76 -27.94
N PRO A 335 14.43 -3.49 -27.59
CA PRO A 335 14.26 -4.90 -27.95
C PRO A 335 14.35 -5.19 -29.46
N SER A 336 13.77 -4.31 -30.28
CA SER A 336 13.79 -4.46 -31.75
C SER A 336 14.89 -3.67 -32.47
N LEU A 337 15.59 -2.77 -31.77
CA LEU A 337 16.60 -1.87 -32.36
C LEU A 337 17.82 -1.78 -31.43
N PRO A 338 18.57 -2.88 -31.24
CA PRO A 338 19.58 -2.99 -30.18
C PRO A 338 20.70 -1.95 -30.29
N ALA A 339 20.92 -1.32 -31.46
CA ALA A 339 21.89 -0.25 -31.67
C ALA A 339 21.41 1.16 -31.26
N SER A 340 20.13 1.35 -30.91
CA SER A 340 19.56 2.67 -30.62
C SER A 340 20.23 3.34 -29.41
N LEU A 341 20.40 4.66 -29.51
CA LEU A 341 20.96 5.53 -28.48
C LEU A 341 19.85 6.39 -27.85
N PRO A 342 19.99 6.79 -26.57
CA PRO A 342 21.01 6.33 -25.61
C PRO A 342 20.91 4.83 -25.33
N LYS A 343 22.03 4.21 -24.95
CA LYS A 343 22.05 2.81 -24.51
C LYS A 343 21.46 2.69 -23.11
N THR A 344 20.77 1.59 -22.81
CA THR A 344 20.46 1.23 -21.42
C THR A 344 21.76 0.93 -20.71
N LYS A 345 22.18 1.86 -19.85
CA LYS A 345 23.49 1.90 -19.19
C LYS A 345 23.33 2.22 -17.70
N THR A 346 22.36 1.57 -17.07
CA THR A 346 22.12 1.69 -15.63
C THR A 346 23.38 1.29 -14.86
N ARG A 347 23.78 2.11 -13.89
CA ARG A 347 24.93 1.87 -13.01
C ARG A 347 24.44 1.53 -11.61
N ILE A 348 24.74 0.33 -11.13
CA ILE A 348 24.19 -0.21 -9.89
C ILE A 348 25.31 -0.59 -8.92
N SER A 349 25.21 -0.21 -7.65
CA SER A 349 26.14 -0.61 -6.59
C SER A 349 25.42 -1.03 -5.30
N ASN A 350 26.03 -1.90 -4.49
CA ASN A 350 25.51 -2.33 -3.18
C ASN A 350 24.12 -2.98 -3.29
N VAL A 351 24.07 -4.19 -3.84
CA VAL A 351 22.82 -4.91 -4.16
C VAL A 351 22.79 -6.27 -3.48
N SER A 352 21.68 -6.63 -2.85
CA SER A 352 21.42 -8.00 -2.37
C SER A 352 20.15 -8.56 -3.03
N LEU A 353 20.30 -9.46 -3.99
CA LEU A 353 19.19 -10.19 -4.63
C LEU A 353 19.15 -11.61 -4.11
N ILE A 354 18.10 -11.93 -3.36
CA ILE A 354 17.93 -13.22 -2.67
C ILE A 354 16.71 -13.94 -3.23
N GLY A 355 16.97 -14.96 -4.04
CA GLY A 355 15.98 -15.91 -4.53
C GLY A 355 15.47 -16.85 -3.42
N PRO A 356 14.59 -17.80 -3.74
CA PRO A 356 14.02 -18.70 -2.74
C PRO A 356 14.93 -19.89 -2.40
N ALA A 357 15.91 -20.24 -3.23
CA ALA A 357 16.77 -21.39 -3.01
C ALA A 357 17.94 -21.06 -2.06
N ALA A 358 17.93 -21.63 -0.84
CA ALA A 358 19.00 -21.45 0.13
C ALA A 358 20.22 -22.37 -0.10
N ASP A 359 20.07 -23.41 -0.91
CA ASP A 359 21.14 -24.33 -1.29
C ASP A 359 20.88 -24.94 -2.67
N THR A 360 21.82 -25.76 -3.14
CA THR A 360 21.74 -26.44 -4.44
C THR A 360 20.76 -27.63 -4.50
N ASN A 361 20.18 -28.06 -3.35
CA ASN A 361 19.38 -29.28 -3.19
C ASN A 361 17.92 -29.05 -2.72
N ALA A 362 17.51 -27.82 -2.38
CA ALA A 362 16.21 -27.50 -1.78
C ALA A 362 15.04 -28.02 -2.61
N SER A 363 14.14 -28.85 -2.10
CA SER A 363 13.14 -29.63 -2.88
C SER A 363 12.18 -28.86 -3.81
N GLN A 364 12.00 -27.54 -3.63
CA GLN A 364 11.28 -26.68 -4.59
C GLN A 364 12.12 -26.32 -5.85
N ALA A 365 13.41 -26.64 -5.84
CA ALA A 365 14.42 -26.55 -6.89
C ALA A 365 14.14 -27.32 -8.19
N LEU A 366 13.12 -28.17 -8.22
CA LEU A 366 12.92 -29.12 -9.31
C LEU A 366 11.85 -28.69 -10.31
N ALA A 367 11.23 -27.53 -10.11
CA ALA A 367 10.24 -27.00 -11.05
C ALA A 367 10.88 -25.89 -11.90
N LEU A 368 11.30 -26.27 -13.10
CA LEU A 368 11.98 -25.41 -14.08
C LEU A 368 11.19 -24.11 -14.33
N PHE A 369 11.92 -23.00 -14.55
CA PHE A 369 11.40 -21.71 -15.02
C PHE A 369 10.47 -20.96 -14.05
N ARG A 370 10.60 -21.17 -12.74
CA ARG A 370 9.83 -20.41 -11.73
C ARG A 370 10.57 -19.18 -11.24
N TRP A 371 11.89 -19.24 -11.06
CA TRP A 371 12.70 -18.08 -10.66
C TRP A 371 13.99 -18.11 -11.47
N PHE A 372 13.91 -17.50 -12.65
CA PHE A 372 14.72 -17.89 -13.78
C PHE A 372 16.20 -17.51 -13.60
N CYS A 373 16.56 -16.23 -13.67
CA CYS A 373 17.94 -15.82 -13.44
C CYS A 373 18.08 -14.64 -12.49
N VAL A 374 19.23 -14.55 -11.80
CA VAL A 374 19.48 -13.40 -10.94
C VAL A 374 19.60 -12.12 -11.77
N VAL A 375 20.28 -12.18 -12.92
CA VAL A 375 20.39 -11.06 -13.85
C VAL A 375 20.24 -11.53 -15.30
N SER A 376 19.22 -11.00 -15.99
CA SER A 376 18.96 -11.20 -17.41
C SER A 376 19.38 -9.96 -18.20
N LEU A 377 20.24 -10.13 -19.21
CA LEU A 377 20.73 -9.03 -20.05
C LEU A 377 20.49 -9.37 -21.52
N GLN A 378 19.77 -8.47 -22.20
CA GLN A 378 19.46 -8.63 -23.62
C GLN A 378 19.55 -7.32 -24.40
N SER A 379 19.36 -7.45 -25.72
CA SER A 379 19.24 -6.37 -26.68
C SER A 379 20.43 -5.40 -26.71
N GLY A 380 21.61 -5.81 -26.25
CA GLY A 380 22.80 -4.97 -26.18
C GLY A 380 22.78 -3.94 -25.05
N SER A 381 22.20 -4.33 -23.90
CA SER A 381 22.36 -3.60 -22.63
C SER A 381 23.84 -3.36 -22.29
N GLU A 382 24.13 -2.25 -21.64
CA GLU A 382 25.44 -1.84 -21.12
C GLU A 382 25.41 -1.65 -19.60
N LEU A 383 24.53 -2.37 -18.90
CA LEU A 383 24.41 -2.30 -17.45
C LEU A 383 25.75 -2.58 -16.75
N SER A 384 26.00 -1.82 -15.68
CA SER A 384 27.12 -2.04 -14.76
C SER A 384 26.63 -2.39 -13.38
N LEU A 385 27.17 -3.47 -12.79
CA LEU A 385 26.83 -3.95 -11.46
C LEU A 385 28.09 -4.14 -10.62
N ASN A 386 28.15 -3.43 -9.50
CA ASN A 386 29.25 -3.45 -8.55
C ASN A 386 28.78 -3.84 -7.15
N ASN A 387 29.66 -4.43 -6.33
CA ASN A 387 29.44 -4.64 -4.90
C ASN A 387 28.14 -5.42 -4.59
N ALA A 388 27.91 -6.53 -5.29
CA ALA A 388 26.63 -7.23 -5.28
C ALA A 388 26.69 -8.62 -4.64
N LEU A 389 25.59 -9.01 -3.99
CA LEU A 389 25.26 -10.36 -3.56
C LEU A 389 24.09 -10.87 -4.39
N LEU A 390 24.35 -11.87 -5.21
CA LEU A 390 23.42 -12.43 -6.19
C LEU A 390 23.24 -13.91 -5.88
N LEU A 391 22.09 -14.32 -5.34
CA LEU A 391 21.93 -15.70 -4.88
C LEU A 391 20.50 -16.23 -4.95
N GLY A 392 20.37 -17.56 -5.00
CA GLY A 392 19.14 -18.29 -4.76
C GLY A 392 18.19 -18.44 -5.94
N PHE A 393 18.65 -18.18 -7.17
CA PHE A 393 17.89 -18.39 -8.42
C PHE A 393 18.34 -19.65 -9.16
N ASP A 394 17.57 -20.09 -10.15
CA ASP A 394 17.92 -21.25 -10.99
C ASP A 394 19.25 -21.00 -11.74
N TYR A 395 19.34 -19.85 -12.41
CA TYR A 395 20.51 -19.40 -13.16
C TYR A 395 21.10 -18.12 -12.55
N GLY A 396 22.39 -17.91 -12.74
CA GLY A 396 23.09 -16.72 -12.24
C GLY A 396 22.89 -15.53 -13.15
N ILE A 397 23.68 -15.47 -14.22
CA ILE A 397 23.69 -14.36 -15.18
C ILE A 397 23.42 -14.89 -16.58
N ALA A 398 22.51 -14.24 -17.30
CA ALA A 398 22.19 -14.56 -18.68
C ALA A 398 22.59 -13.44 -19.64
N LEU A 399 23.35 -13.77 -20.70
CA LEU A 399 23.69 -12.89 -21.82
C LEU A 399 23.04 -13.41 -23.11
N TRP A 400 21.80 -12.99 -23.35
CA TRP A 400 20.92 -13.64 -24.33
C TRP A 400 21.30 -13.42 -25.78
N ASP A 401 21.94 -12.30 -26.10
CA ASP A 401 22.21 -11.92 -27.47
C ASP A 401 23.69 -11.55 -27.69
N THR A 402 24.08 -11.56 -28.97
CA THR A 402 25.45 -11.24 -29.36
C THR A 402 25.83 -9.80 -29.08
N ASN A 403 24.89 -8.85 -29.05
CA ASN A 403 25.19 -7.45 -28.74
C ASN A 403 25.56 -7.29 -27.26
N SER A 404 24.83 -7.94 -26.35
CA SER A 404 25.18 -7.91 -24.91
C SER A 404 26.54 -8.57 -24.65
N GLN A 405 26.86 -9.65 -25.37
CA GLN A 405 28.21 -10.24 -25.33
C GLN A 405 29.29 -9.29 -25.90
N VAL A 406 28.98 -8.52 -26.95
CA VAL A 406 29.89 -7.47 -27.46
C VAL A 406 30.09 -6.36 -26.43
N SER A 407 29.02 -5.91 -25.76
CA SER A 407 29.11 -4.92 -24.67
C SER A 407 30.02 -5.44 -23.53
N ALA A 408 29.88 -6.71 -23.16
CA ALA A 408 30.71 -7.35 -22.15
C ALA A 408 32.18 -7.44 -22.58
N ARG A 409 32.45 -7.90 -23.82
CA ARG A 409 33.80 -7.99 -24.40
C ARG A 409 34.49 -6.62 -24.49
N ASN A 410 33.74 -5.58 -24.83
CA ASN A 410 34.25 -4.21 -24.95
C ASN A 410 34.38 -3.50 -23.60
N GLY A 411 33.88 -4.11 -22.51
CA GLY A 411 33.91 -3.54 -21.17
C GLY A 411 32.91 -2.40 -20.94
N THR A 412 31.88 -2.25 -21.79
CA THR A 412 30.78 -1.30 -21.54
C THR A 412 29.73 -1.89 -20.61
N LEU A 413 29.53 -3.21 -20.65
CA LEU A 413 28.79 -4.00 -19.65
C LEU A 413 29.80 -4.56 -18.64
N GLN A 414 29.61 -4.26 -17.35
CA GLN A 414 30.60 -4.57 -16.30
C GLN A 414 29.97 -5.24 -15.09
N PHE A 415 30.58 -6.34 -14.62
CA PHE A 415 30.31 -6.92 -13.31
C PHE A 415 31.59 -6.86 -12.51
N ARG A 416 31.54 -6.28 -11.30
CA ARG A 416 32.72 -6.04 -10.46
C ARG A 416 32.40 -6.33 -9.00
N ASN A 417 33.37 -6.88 -8.27
CA ASN A 417 33.24 -7.19 -6.84
C ASN A 417 31.89 -7.83 -6.45
N THR A 418 31.53 -8.91 -7.15
CA THR A 418 30.23 -9.58 -7.01
C THR A 418 30.37 -11.00 -6.47
N SER A 419 29.56 -11.33 -5.48
CA SER A 419 29.35 -12.69 -4.98
C SER A 419 28.15 -13.30 -5.67
N LEU A 420 28.36 -14.35 -6.44
CA LEU A 420 27.30 -15.08 -7.15
C LEU A 420 27.08 -16.46 -6.55
N GLN A 421 25.82 -16.86 -6.43
CA GLN A 421 25.39 -18.21 -6.18
C GLN A 421 24.17 -18.51 -7.05
N ALA A 422 24.18 -19.66 -7.70
CA ALA A 422 23.05 -20.14 -8.47
C ALA A 422 22.90 -21.63 -8.22
N ARG A 423 21.66 -22.12 -8.38
CA ARG A 423 21.29 -23.48 -8.06
C ARG A 423 21.75 -24.50 -9.11
N THR A 424 21.68 -24.13 -10.38
CA THR A 424 21.98 -25.06 -11.49
C THR A 424 23.48 -25.15 -11.76
N LYS A 425 23.90 -26.25 -12.40
CA LYS A 425 25.29 -26.44 -12.86
C LYS A 425 25.74 -25.37 -13.87
N ASN A 426 24.78 -24.77 -14.58
CA ASN A 426 25.01 -23.73 -15.56
C ASN A 426 24.78 -22.36 -14.91
N VAL A 427 25.77 -21.85 -14.18
CA VAL A 427 25.67 -20.53 -13.55
C VAL A 427 25.43 -19.42 -14.58
N PHE A 428 25.97 -19.58 -15.79
CA PHE A 428 25.80 -18.63 -16.89
C PHE A 428 24.94 -19.24 -18.00
N LEU A 429 24.03 -18.41 -18.52
CA LEU A 429 23.31 -18.67 -19.76
C LEU A 429 23.78 -17.69 -20.83
N GLN A 430 23.87 -18.16 -22.07
CA GLN A 430 24.15 -17.31 -23.20
C GLN A 430 23.62 -17.94 -24.49
N SER A 431 23.36 -17.11 -25.50
CA SER A 431 23.28 -17.60 -26.88
C SER A 431 24.64 -18.10 -27.37
N VAL A 432 24.74 -18.51 -28.64
CA VAL A 432 26.02 -18.92 -29.24
C VAL A 432 27.08 -17.86 -28.95
N ALA A 433 28.20 -18.28 -28.36
CA ALA A 433 29.28 -17.39 -27.97
C ALA A 433 29.84 -16.64 -29.19
N ILE A 434 30.00 -15.33 -29.09
CA ILE A 434 30.74 -14.58 -30.11
C ILE A 434 32.22 -15.00 -30.10
N SER A 435 32.87 -14.91 -31.25
CA SER A 435 34.30 -15.27 -31.37
C SER A 435 35.16 -14.49 -30.37
N GLY A 436 36.01 -15.22 -29.64
CA GLY A 436 36.93 -14.67 -28.65
C GLY A 436 36.30 -14.27 -27.32
N PHE A 437 35.02 -14.56 -27.07
CA PHE A 437 34.36 -14.27 -25.80
C PHE A 437 34.08 -15.54 -25.00
N ASN A 438 34.37 -15.48 -23.70
CA ASN A 438 34.00 -16.52 -22.73
C ASN A 438 33.43 -15.86 -21.48
N VAL A 439 32.15 -16.13 -21.19
CA VAL A 439 31.42 -15.49 -20.08
C VAL A 439 32.04 -15.80 -18.71
N VAL A 440 32.57 -17.01 -18.50
CA VAL A 440 33.22 -17.40 -17.24
C VAL A 440 34.50 -16.62 -17.03
N THR A 441 35.35 -16.53 -18.06
CA THR A 441 36.58 -15.73 -18.02
C THR A 441 36.27 -14.24 -17.79
N TRP A 442 35.29 -13.70 -18.52
CA TRP A 442 34.84 -12.32 -18.36
C TRP A 442 34.40 -12.03 -16.92
N PHE A 443 33.55 -12.88 -16.35
CA PHE A 443 33.07 -12.71 -14.97
C PHE A 443 34.23 -12.78 -13.97
N ASN A 444 35.17 -13.71 -14.11
CA ASN A 444 36.26 -13.90 -13.14
C ASN A 444 37.33 -12.80 -13.13
N THR A 445 37.26 -11.79 -14.01
CA THR A 445 38.34 -10.80 -14.21
C THR A 445 38.31 -9.62 -13.20
N ASN A 446 37.19 -9.34 -12.53
CA ASN A 446 37.00 -8.11 -11.72
C ASN A 446 36.66 -8.37 -10.25
N GLY A 447 37.36 -9.31 -9.61
CA GLY A 447 37.14 -9.65 -8.20
C GLY A 447 35.80 -10.34 -7.93
N ASN A 448 35.10 -10.82 -8.96
CA ASN A 448 33.86 -11.58 -8.79
C ASN A 448 34.16 -13.02 -8.37
N ILE A 449 33.25 -13.59 -7.58
CA ILE A 449 33.36 -14.95 -7.03
C ILE A 449 32.07 -15.69 -7.31
N GLY A 450 32.16 -16.98 -7.63
CA GLY A 450 30.99 -17.85 -7.83
C GLY A 450 30.63 -18.14 -9.29
N SER A 451 31.63 -18.27 -10.16
CA SER A 451 31.41 -18.71 -11.56
C SER A 451 31.05 -20.20 -11.70
N THR A 452 31.03 -20.93 -10.58
CA THR A 452 30.60 -22.33 -10.48
C THR A 452 29.55 -22.45 -9.38
N PRO A 453 28.67 -23.47 -9.43
CA PRO A 453 27.64 -23.67 -8.42
C PRO A 453 28.24 -23.81 -7.03
N ARG A 454 27.58 -23.22 -6.04
CA ARG A 454 27.95 -23.29 -4.62
C ARG A 454 26.71 -23.11 -3.74
N ASP A 455 26.83 -23.41 -2.46
CA ASP A 455 25.74 -23.18 -1.50
C ASP A 455 25.87 -21.82 -0.82
N VAL A 456 24.76 -21.30 -0.30
CA VAL A 456 24.72 -19.98 0.35
C VAL A 456 25.60 -19.89 1.61
N PRO A 457 25.77 -20.94 2.43
CA PRO A 457 26.72 -20.91 3.55
C PRO A 457 28.17 -20.59 3.13
N ALA A 458 28.56 -20.86 1.88
CA ALA A 458 29.88 -20.49 1.37
C ALA A 458 30.06 -18.97 1.17
N ILE A 459 28.95 -18.23 1.02
CA ILE A 459 28.94 -16.75 1.03
C ILE A 459 28.93 -16.22 2.46
N GLY A 460 28.31 -16.97 3.39
CA GLY A 460 28.23 -16.63 4.81
C GLY A 460 26.92 -15.98 5.25
N LEU A 461 25.88 -15.96 4.39
CA LEU A 461 24.54 -15.54 4.82
C LEU A 461 23.89 -16.58 5.74
N GLN A 462 23.13 -16.08 6.71
CA GLN A 462 22.38 -16.89 7.67
C GLN A 462 21.03 -17.35 7.07
N SER A 463 20.41 -18.37 7.68
CA SER A 463 19.15 -18.95 7.18
C SER A 463 17.95 -18.00 7.26
N ASN A 464 17.95 -17.07 8.20
CA ASN A 464 16.96 -16.00 8.34
C ASN A 464 16.95 -15.01 7.17
N ALA A 465 18.02 -14.92 6.36
CA ALA A 465 18.02 -14.19 5.08
C ALA A 465 16.98 -14.74 4.07
N PHE A 466 16.45 -15.94 4.33
CA PHE A 466 15.42 -16.59 3.52
C PHE A 466 14.02 -16.52 4.12
N ALA A 467 13.83 -15.93 5.30
CA ALA A 467 12.52 -15.81 5.90
C ALA A 467 11.61 -14.87 5.10
N LEU A 468 10.31 -15.19 5.06
CA LEU A 468 9.28 -14.43 4.33
C LEU A 468 8.36 -13.64 5.27
N ASN A 469 8.87 -13.31 6.46
CA ASN A 469 8.17 -12.63 7.53
C ASN A 469 9.11 -11.65 8.25
N THR A 470 8.69 -11.11 9.39
CA THR A 470 9.45 -10.13 10.19
C THR A 470 10.79 -10.65 10.74
N SER A 471 11.06 -11.96 10.68
CA SER A 471 12.37 -12.54 11.03
C SER A 471 13.38 -12.47 9.88
N ASN A 472 13.01 -11.89 8.73
CA ASN A 472 13.90 -11.69 7.61
C ASN A 472 15.13 -10.86 7.99
N ASP A 473 16.30 -11.41 7.73
CA ASP A 473 17.58 -10.77 8.02
C ASP A 473 18.64 -11.06 6.95
N PRO A 474 18.70 -10.25 5.88
CA PRO A 474 19.73 -10.32 4.86
C PRO A 474 21.10 -9.74 5.26
N VAL A 475 21.33 -9.35 6.52
CA VAL A 475 22.60 -8.74 6.93
C VAL A 475 23.72 -9.79 6.90
N PRO A 476 24.83 -9.54 6.18
CA PRO A 476 26.00 -10.41 6.26
C PRO A 476 26.66 -10.33 7.65
N PRO A 477 27.02 -11.45 8.27
CA PRO A 477 27.88 -11.44 9.46
C PRO A 477 29.29 -10.89 9.19
N ILE A 478 29.96 -10.37 10.22
CA ILE A 478 31.37 -9.97 10.15
C ILE A 478 32.25 -11.19 9.82
N GLY A 479 33.27 -10.99 8.98
CA GLY A 479 34.22 -12.00 8.53
C GLY A 479 33.72 -12.87 7.36
N THR A 480 32.51 -12.63 6.86
CA THR A 480 31.96 -13.35 5.70
C THR A 480 32.46 -12.78 4.38
N GLU A 481 32.27 -13.51 3.27
CA GLU A 481 32.70 -13.06 1.94
C GLU A 481 32.22 -11.63 1.59
N PRO A 482 30.95 -11.25 1.86
CA PRO A 482 30.49 -9.88 1.64
C PRO A 482 31.22 -8.80 2.44
N ASP A 483 31.67 -9.14 3.65
CA ASP A 483 32.37 -8.23 4.56
C ASP A 483 33.84 -8.05 4.18
N VAL A 484 34.56 -9.14 3.94
CA VAL A 484 36.01 -9.10 3.69
C VAL A 484 36.38 -8.70 2.27
N ALA A 485 35.42 -8.71 1.33
CA ALA A 485 35.66 -8.41 -0.08
C ALA A 485 35.93 -6.92 -0.38
N SER A 486 35.79 -6.01 0.60
CA SER A 486 35.84 -4.56 0.39
C SER A 486 34.77 -4.10 -0.63
N ALA A 487 34.93 -2.91 -1.21
CA ALA A 487 34.14 -2.40 -2.31
C ALA A 487 34.99 -2.02 -3.53
N ASP A 488 34.37 -2.04 -4.71
CA ASP A 488 34.93 -1.59 -5.98
C ASP A 488 34.03 -0.52 -6.60
N PHE A 489 34.49 0.73 -6.58
CA PHE A 489 33.88 1.89 -7.24
C PHE A 489 34.70 2.38 -8.43
N VAL A 490 35.48 1.51 -9.09
CA VAL A 490 36.20 1.84 -10.32
C VAL A 490 35.36 1.47 -11.56
N GLY A 491 35.98 1.49 -12.75
CA GLY A 491 35.29 1.19 -14.00
C GLY A 491 34.26 2.28 -14.34
N SER A 492 33.02 1.88 -14.63
CA SER A 492 31.93 2.82 -14.93
C SER A 492 31.48 3.67 -13.74
N LEU A 493 31.93 3.35 -12.51
CA LEU A 493 31.64 4.11 -11.29
C LEU A 493 32.77 5.06 -10.88
N PHE A 494 33.92 5.03 -11.58
CA PHE A 494 35.12 5.74 -11.16
C PHE A 494 34.90 7.26 -11.03
N GLY A 495 35.15 7.79 -9.84
CA GLY A 495 35.09 9.23 -9.54
C GLY A 495 33.68 9.81 -9.44
N ASP A 496 32.63 8.99 -9.54
CA ASP A 496 31.25 9.46 -9.39
C ASP A 496 30.87 9.61 -7.92
N ALA A 497 30.89 10.85 -7.43
CA ALA A 497 30.60 11.19 -6.04
C ALA A 497 29.12 11.02 -5.64
N TRP A 498 28.23 10.64 -6.57
CA TRP A 498 26.85 10.31 -6.22
C TRP A 498 26.74 8.99 -5.45
N PHE A 499 27.62 8.02 -5.76
CA PHE A 499 27.69 6.79 -5.00
C PHE A 499 28.28 7.06 -3.61
N ASP A 500 27.69 6.43 -2.60
CA ASP A 500 28.25 6.39 -1.27
C ASP A 500 29.43 5.42 -1.26
N ASN A 501 30.62 5.97 -1.44
CA ASN A 501 31.86 5.19 -1.49
C ASN A 501 32.36 4.79 -0.09
N SER A 502 31.65 5.16 0.98
CA SER A 502 31.92 4.66 2.34
C SER A 502 31.35 3.26 2.58
N ALA A 503 30.45 2.78 1.72
CA ALA A 503 29.95 1.41 1.74
C ALA A 503 31.01 0.41 1.22
N THR A 504 31.98 0.06 2.06
CA THR A 504 33.14 -0.77 1.73
C THR A 504 32.87 -2.29 1.81
N TYR A 505 31.72 -2.74 1.33
CA TYR A 505 31.26 -4.14 1.41
C TYR A 505 30.43 -4.53 0.18
N ARG A 506 30.20 -5.84 -0.01
CA ARG A 506 29.22 -6.32 -1.00
C ARG A 506 27.84 -6.43 -0.38
N GLY A 507 26.81 -6.14 -1.18
CA GLY A 507 25.43 -6.23 -0.75
C GLY A 507 24.84 -4.89 -0.33
N ALA A 508 23.55 -4.92 -0.01
CA ALA A 508 22.79 -3.73 0.35
C ALA A 508 22.91 -3.33 1.83
N PHE A 509 23.35 -4.23 2.71
CA PHE A 509 23.32 -4.04 4.17
C PHE A 509 24.72 -4.04 4.75
N VAL A 510 24.96 -3.16 5.73
CA VAL A 510 26.26 -3.06 6.41
C VAL A 510 26.50 -4.35 7.21
N PRO A 511 27.60 -5.10 6.96
CA PRO A 511 27.85 -6.33 7.68
C PRO A 511 27.92 -6.15 9.20
N GLY A 512 27.32 -7.10 9.94
CA GLY A 512 27.31 -7.11 11.41
C GLY A 512 26.43 -6.07 12.09
N VAL A 513 25.83 -5.12 11.36
CA VAL A 513 24.93 -4.11 11.93
C VAL A 513 23.52 -4.69 12.01
N PRO A 514 22.88 -4.74 13.20
CA PRO A 514 21.54 -5.30 13.35
C PRO A 514 20.50 -4.61 12.46
N MET A 515 19.49 -5.36 12.01
CA MET A 515 18.46 -4.87 11.08
C MET A 515 17.77 -3.55 11.54
N ASN A 516 17.58 -3.37 12.85
CA ASN A 516 16.97 -2.16 13.42
C ASN A 516 17.86 -0.91 13.39
N GLN A 517 19.10 -1.03 12.89
CA GLN A 517 20.06 0.06 12.67
C GLN A 517 20.44 0.20 11.19
N GLN A 518 19.91 -0.66 10.32
CA GLN A 518 20.10 -0.56 8.88
C GLN A 518 19.22 0.54 8.27
N TRP A 519 19.51 0.94 7.04
CA TRP A 519 18.72 1.94 6.29
C TRP A 519 17.25 1.52 6.07
N SER A 520 16.94 0.21 6.16
CA SER A 520 15.58 -0.32 6.11
C SER A 520 14.78 -0.08 7.41
N ALA A 521 15.44 0.29 8.51
CA ALA A 521 14.80 0.36 9.82
C ALA A 521 13.73 1.47 9.89
N GLY A 522 12.60 1.15 10.53
CA GLY A 522 11.54 2.10 10.90
C GLY A 522 10.43 2.27 9.87
N TRP A 523 10.72 2.17 8.56
CA TRP A 523 9.74 2.47 7.51
C TRP A 523 9.25 1.26 6.74
N THR A 524 10.06 0.21 6.63
CA THR A 524 9.72 -0.99 5.85
C THR A 524 8.70 -1.87 6.56
N ASN A 525 7.98 -2.70 5.79
CA ASN A 525 7.08 -3.72 6.31
C ASN A 525 7.29 -5.06 5.59
N PHE A 526 7.81 -6.06 6.30
CA PHE A 526 8.06 -7.40 5.75
C PHE A 526 6.92 -8.40 6.02
N ASP A 527 5.78 -7.93 6.55
CA ASP A 527 4.55 -8.73 6.70
C ASP A 527 3.29 -7.91 6.36
N PRO A 528 3.17 -7.36 5.13
CA PRO A 528 2.01 -6.56 4.74
C PRO A 528 0.72 -7.39 4.64
N GLN A 529 0.81 -8.73 4.64
CA GLN A 529 -0.36 -9.61 4.63
C GLN A 529 -1.09 -9.57 5.96
N ASN A 530 -0.37 -9.53 7.09
CA ASN A 530 -0.95 -9.55 8.44
C ASN A 530 -0.98 -8.16 9.10
N TYR A 531 -0.65 -7.12 8.34
CA TYR A 531 -0.56 -5.74 8.80
C TYR A 531 -1.73 -4.88 8.31
N GLU A 532 -2.23 -4.00 9.17
CA GLU A 532 -3.24 -3.00 8.83
C GLU A 532 -2.73 -1.61 9.15
N PRO A 533 -2.54 -0.73 8.13
CA PRO A 533 -2.00 0.60 8.35
C PRO A 533 -2.99 1.53 9.06
N GLU A 534 -4.28 1.23 8.94
CA GLU A 534 -5.33 1.94 9.65
C GLU A 534 -5.84 1.04 10.78
N VAL A 535 -5.47 1.38 12.00
CA VAL A 535 -5.96 0.74 13.21
C VAL A 535 -6.75 1.72 14.06
N ILE A 536 -7.80 1.22 14.70
CA ILE A 536 -8.52 1.91 15.76
C ILE A 536 -8.32 1.16 17.06
N THR A 537 -8.47 1.87 18.18
CA THR A 537 -8.51 1.26 19.51
C THR A 537 -9.91 1.36 20.08
N VAL A 538 -10.52 0.22 20.38
CA VAL A 538 -11.84 0.13 21.01
C VAL A 538 -11.65 -0.20 22.49
N GLN A 539 -12.29 0.61 23.34
CA GLN A 539 -12.34 0.41 24.79
C GLN A 539 -13.60 -0.34 25.15
N MET A 540 -13.45 -1.53 25.74
CA MET A 540 -14.54 -2.45 26.07
C MET A 540 -14.63 -2.62 27.58
N PRO A 541 -15.47 -1.81 28.26
CA PRO A 541 -15.72 -2.02 29.69
C PRO A 541 -16.43 -3.36 29.90
N VAL A 542 -15.89 -4.18 30.79
CA VAL A 542 -16.43 -5.48 31.21
C VAL A 542 -16.63 -5.50 32.71
N ASN A 543 -17.67 -6.19 33.18
CA ASN A 543 -17.96 -6.31 34.61
C ASN A 543 -17.33 -7.57 35.20
N THR A 544 -17.25 -7.63 36.53
CA THR A 544 -17.04 -8.91 37.22
C THR A 544 -18.15 -9.89 36.86
N GLY A 545 -17.79 -11.15 36.61
CA GLY A 545 -18.70 -12.21 36.22
C GLY A 545 -18.76 -12.43 34.70
N TRP A 546 -19.87 -12.98 34.25
CA TRP A 546 -20.12 -13.28 32.83
C TRP A 546 -20.48 -12.02 32.04
N ASN A 547 -19.87 -11.86 30.86
CA ASN A 547 -20.13 -10.77 29.94
C ASN A 547 -20.39 -11.32 28.54
N LEU A 548 -21.31 -10.71 27.81
CA LEU A 548 -21.45 -10.93 26.36
C LEU A 548 -20.51 -9.99 25.62
N VAL A 549 -19.51 -10.58 24.97
CA VAL A 549 -18.44 -9.85 24.28
C VAL A 549 -18.38 -10.26 22.81
N SER A 550 -17.77 -9.40 21.99
CA SER A 550 -17.52 -9.68 20.59
C SER A 550 -16.25 -8.96 20.13
N PRO A 551 -15.45 -9.52 19.21
CA PRO A 551 -14.34 -8.81 18.59
C PRO A 551 -14.84 -7.55 17.85
N PRO A 552 -14.50 -6.32 18.29
CA PRO A 552 -14.96 -5.11 17.63
C PRO A 552 -14.09 -4.71 16.43
N VAL A 553 -12.90 -5.28 16.32
CA VAL A 553 -11.88 -4.98 15.31
C VAL A 553 -11.37 -6.29 14.70
N SER A 554 -10.78 -6.20 13.53
CA SER A 554 -10.05 -7.30 12.91
C SER A 554 -8.62 -7.31 13.41
N LYS A 555 -8.11 -8.48 13.80
CA LYS A 555 -6.70 -8.69 14.14
C LYS A 555 -6.32 -10.14 13.84
N THR A 556 -5.14 -10.35 13.28
CA THR A 556 -4.65 -11.70 12.95
C THR A 556 -3.55 -12.10 13.93
N PRO A 557 -3.64 -13.29 14.58
CA PRO A 557 -4.78 -14.20 14.57
C PRO A 557 -5.99 -13.65 15.38
N MET A 558 -7.20 -14.06 15.01
CA MET A 558 -8.40 -13.77 15.81
C MET A 558 -8.43 -14.69 17.03
N SER A 559 -7.80 -14.31 18.15
CA SER A 559 -7.66 -15.18 19.33
C SER A 559 -8.11 -14.52 20.63
N LYS A 560 -8.67 -15.32 21.54
CA LYS A 560 -9.13 -14.88 22.88
C LYS A 560 -8.09 -14.03 23.61
N ASN A 561 -6.82 -14.42 23.58
CA ASN A 561 -5.76 -13.72 24.31
C ASN A 561 -5.44 -12.32 23.75
N LEU A 562 -5.76 -12.05 22.48
CA LEU A 562 -5.54 -10.74 21.87
C LEU A 562 -6.71 -9.78 22.06
N PHE A 563 -7.91 -10.30 22.30
CA PHE A 563 -9.13 -9.49 22.43
C PHE A 563 -9.63 -9.38 23.87
N PHE A 564 -9.46 -10.43 24.65
CA PHE A 564 -9.99 -10.57 26.01
C PHE A 564 -8.93 -11.15 26.97
N PRO A 565 -7.72 -10.56 27.05
CA PRO A 565 -6.59 -11.12 27.80
C PRO A 565 -6.90 -11.32 29.29
N ASN A 566 -7.75 -10.47 29.89
CA ASN A 566 -8.07 -10.52 31.32
C ASN A 566 -9.24 -11.47 31.65
N SER A 567 -9.87 -12.10 30.65
CA SER A 567 -10.90 -13.10 30.89
C SER A 567 -10.32 -14.43 31.35
N VAL A 568 -11.06 -15.12 32.21
CA VAL A 568 -10.68 -16.40 32.83
C VAL A 568 -11.00 -17.55 31.88
N GLY A 569 -10.01 -18.42 31.62
CA GLY A 569 -10.20 -19.60 30.79
C GLY A 569 -10.50 -19.28 29.31
N SER A 570 -11.36 -20.10 28.71
CA SER A 570 -11.87 -19.92 27.35
C SER A 570 -13.03 -18.93 27.30
N VAL A 571 -13.32 -18.40 26.11
CA VAL A 571 -14.64 -17.81 25.84
C VAL A 571 -15.58 -18.88 25.32
N PHE A 572 -16.88 -18.65 25.33
CA PHE A 572 -17.87 -19.63 24.90
C PHE A 572 -18.75 -19.09 23.79
N SER A 573 -18.74 -19.72 22.62
CA SER A 573 -19.73 -19.45 21.57
C SER A 573 -20.97 -20.32 21.79
N TYR A 574 -22.08 -19.93 21.17
CA TYR A 574 -23.32 -20.67 21.17
C TYR A 574 -23.62 -21.20 19.77
N SER A 575 -23.91 -22.50 19.66
CA SER A 575 -24.31 -23.13 18.41
C SER A 575 -25.84 -23.22 18.32
N PRO A 576 -26.49 -22.44 17.42
CA PRO A 576 -27.95 -22.50 17.26
C PRO A 576 -28.46 -23.86 16.79
N LEU A 577 -27.62 -24.61 16.06
CA LEU A 577 -27.93 -25.93 15.53
C LEU A 577 -28.07 -26.98 16.64
N SER A 578 -27.11 -27.00 17.56
CA SER A 578 -27.08 -27.98 18.66
C SER A 578 -27.76 -27.48 19.94
N GLY A 579 -27.96 -26.16 20.08
CA GLY A 579 -28.44 -25.54 21.31
C GLY A 579 -27.43 -25.61 22.45
N SER A 580 -26.14 -25.72 22.15
CA SER A 580 -25.08 -25.94 23.13
C SER A 580 -23.99 -24.87 23.06
N TYR A 581 -23.22 -24.75 24.15
CA TYR A 581 -22.05 -23.88 24.23
C TYR A 581 -20.77 -24.67 23.95
N SER A 582 -19.84 -24.06 23.22
CA SER A 582 -18.49 -24.60 22.99
C SER A 582 -17.44 -23.63 23.49
N ALA A 583 -16.42 -24.16 24.18
CA ALA A 583 -15.27 -23.39 24.64
C ALA A 583 -14.34 -23.11 23.46
N ASP A 584 -14.10 -21.84 23.18
CA ASP A 584 -13.31 -21.35 22.05
C ASP A 584 -12.10 -20.52 22.52
N THR A 585 -11.01 -20.66 21.77
CA THR A 585 -9.83 -19.79 21.87
C THR A 585 -9.59 -19.01 20.58
N SER A 586 -10.18 -19.45 19.47
CA SER A 586 -10.23 -18.77 18.18
C SER A 586 -11.56 -18.04 18.03
N LEU A 587 -11.51 -16.79 17.58
CA LEU A 587 -12.65 -15.91 17.45
C LEU A 587 -13.01 -15.68 15.98
N THR A 588 -14.27 -15.39 15.72
CA THR A 588 -14.79 -15.10 14.38
C THR A 588 -15.38 -13.70 14.37
N LYS A 589 -15.10 -12.94 13.30
CA LYS A 589 -15.70 -11.61 13.10
C LYS A 589 -17.23 -11.73 13.07
N GLY A 590 -17.92 -10.82 13.75
CA GLY A 590 -19.38 -10.83 13.82
C GLY A 590 -19.98 -11.89 14.75
N ALA A 591 -19.19 -12.78 15.36
CA ALA A 591 -19.69 -13.70 16.39
C ALA A 591 -19.71 -13.04 17.77
N GLY A 592 -20.67 -13.44 18.60
CA GLY A 592 -20.71 -13.09 20.03
C GLY A 592 -20.24 -14.26 20.89
N TYR A 593 -19.73 -13.96 22.07
CA TYR A 593 -19.17 -14.93 23.01
C TYR A 593 -19.53 -14.57 24.45
N TRP A 594 -19.59 -15.59 25.31
CA TRP A 594 -19.53 -15.41 26.76
C TRP A 594 -18.08 -15.43 27.24
N ALA A 595 -17.71 -14.42 28.04
CA ALA A 595 -16.41 -14.34 28.70
C ALA A 595 -16.60 -14.06 30.19
N PHE A 596 -15.87 -14.78 31.04
CA PHE A 596 -15.91 -14.57 32.50
C PHE A 596 -14.72 -13.74 32.96
N TYR A 597 -14.95 -12.78 33.85
CA TYR A 597 -13.91 -11.94 34.45
C TYR A 597 -13.99 -12.00 35.98
N ASN A 598 -12.85 -12.16 36.64
CA ASN A 598 -12.80 -12.13 38.12
C ASN A 598 -12.98 -10.72 38.69
N THR A 599 -12.68 -9.71 37.90
CA THR A 599 -12.76 -8.30 38.28
C THR A 599 -13.21 -7.46 37.11
N ALA A 600 -14.06 -6.46 37.36
CA ALA A 600 -14.40 -5.46 36.36
C ALA A 600 -13.13 -4.74 35.86
N THR A 601 -13.04 -4.54 34.55
CA THR A 601 -11.90 -3.90 33.89
C THR A 601 -12.34 -3.29 32.56
N THR A 602 -11.42 -2.62 31.86
CA THR A 602 -11.62 -2.19 30.48
C THR A 602 -10.59 -2.87 29.60
N GLU A 603 -11.05 -3.66 28.64
CA GLU A 603 -10.18 -4.23 27.62
C GLU A 603 -9.95 -3.19 26.52
N SER A 604 -8.69 -2.91 26.19
CA SER A 604 -8.32 -2.04 25.07
C SER A 604 -7.85 -2.91 23.91
N VAL A 605 -8.60 -2.92 22.80
CA VAL A 605 -8.23 -3.71 21.62
C VAL A 605 -7.96 -2.80 20.45
N THR A 606 -6.72 -2.86 19.96
CA THR A 606 -6.29 -2.17 18.75
C THR A 606 -6.27 -3.13 17.56
N GLY A 607 -6.91 -2.74 16.46
CA GLY A 607 -6.98 -3.51 15.22
C GLY A 607 -7.65 -2.74 14.09
N SER A 608 -7.79 -3.38 12.93
CA SER A 608 -8.46 -2.80 11.75
C SER A 608 -9.95 -2.69 11.99
N SER A 609 -10.59 -1.68 11.40
CA SER A 609 -12.02 -1.57 11.56
C SER A 609 -12.80 -2.70 10.88
N ILE A 610 -13.92 -3.07 11.50
CA ILE A 610 -14.95 -3.92 10.93
C ILE A 610 -16.14 -3.00 10.63
N ASP A 611 -16.28 -2.61 9.36
CA ASP A 611 -17.34 -1.70 8.91
C ASP A 611 -18.60 -2.45 8.44
N SER A 612 -18.48 -3.75 8.18
CA SER A 612 -19.60 -4.63 7.88
C SER A 612 -19.29 -6.09 8.19
N VAL A 613 -20.32 -6.88 8.50
CA VAL A 613 -20.26 -8.34 8.61
C VAL A 613 -21.52 -8.99 8.05
N GLY A 614 -21.36 -10.15 7.44
CA GLY A 614 -22.43 -11.07 7.08
C GLY A 614 -22.33 -12.34 7.92
N ILE A 615 -23.40 -12.70 8.62
CA ILE A 615 -23.44 -13.88 9.51
C ILE A 615 -24.49 -14.83 8.97
N THR A 616 -24.06 -15.92 8.34
CA THR A 616 -24.94 -16.91 7.75
C THR A 616 -25.49 -17.87 8.80
N ILE A 617 -26.81 -17.92 8.90
CA ILE A 617 -27.58 -18.79 9.78
C ILE A 617 -28.35 -19.80 8.91
N PRO A 618 -27.96 -21.08 8.92
CA PRO A 618 -28.52 -22.09 8.01
C PRO A 618 -29.93 -22.58 8.41
N THR A 619 -30.42 -22.24 9.60
CA THR A 619 -31.69 -22.73 10.14
C THR A 619 -32.50 -21.62 10.82
N GLY A 620 -33.82 -21.64 10.67
CA GLY A 620 -34.75 -20.76 11.39
C GLY A 620 -35.24 -21.33 12.72
N GLY A 621 -36.03 -20.55 13.45
CA GLY A 621 -36.64 -20.90 14.73
C GLY A 621 -35.66 -21.04 15.90
N LYS A 622 -34.59 -20.22 15.91
CA LYS A 622 -33.50 -20.35 16.90
C LYS A 622 -32.99 -18.99 17.36
N TRP A 623 -32.54 -18.95 18.62
CA TRP A 623 -31.72 -17.86 19.14
C TRP A 623 -30.31 -17.94 18.56
N VAL A 624 -29.74 -16.78 18.24
CA VAL A 624 -28.38 -16.64 17.73
C VAL A 624 -27.64 -15.63 18.59
N LEU A 625 -26.43 -15.99 18.98
CA LEU A 625 -25.49 -15.09 19.63
C LEU A 625 -24.57 -14.47 18.57
N PHE A 626 -24.66 -13.17 18.38
CA PHE A 626 -23.93 -12.42 17.36
C PHE A 626 -23.19 -11.22 17.95
N GLY A 627 -22.34 -10.62 17.13
CA GLY A 627 -21.35 -9.65 17.52
C GLY A 627 -21.59 -8.23 17.03
N SER A 628 -20.59 -7.38 17.27
CA SER A 628 -20.61 -5.95 16.94
C SER A 628 -19.69 -5.61 15.76
N LEU A 629 -19.86 -4.38 15.25
CA LEU A 629 -18.90 -3.71 14.37
C LEU A 629 -17.88 -2.88 15.19
N SER A 630 -17.00 -2.17 14.48
CA SER A 630 -16.06 -1.22 15.08
C SER A 630 -16.69 0.09 15.55
N ASP A 631 -17.84 0.45 14.97
CA ASP A 631 -18.63 1.61 15.36
C ASP A 631 -20.00 1.17 15.87
N SER A 632 -20.60 2.04 16.69
CA SER A 632 -21.97 1.83 17.15
C SER A 632 -22.92 1.93 15.97
N VAL A 633 -23.75 0.91 15.77
CA VAL A 633 -24.80 0.91 14.74
C VAL A 633 -26.18 0.87 15.36
N SER A 634 -27.10 1.61 14.76
CA SER A 634 -28.52 1.56 15.10
C SER A 634 -29.10 0.22 14.64
N LEU A 635 -30.04 -0.36 15.40
CA LEU A 635 -30.75 -1.57 14.95
C LEU A 635 -31.50 -1.37 13.62
N SER A 636 -31.77 -0.13 13.23
CA SER A 636 -32.34 0.16 11.91
C SER A 636 -31.41 -0.16 10.73
N SER A 637 -30.10 -0.33 10.94
CA SER A 637 -29.17 -0.78 9.89
C SER A 637 -28.98 -2.30 9.82
N LEU A 638 -29.55 -3.04 10.79
CA LEU A 638 -29.58 -4.49 10.78
C LEU A 638 -30.52 -4.96 9.67
N SER A 639 -30.01 -5.77 8.74
CA SER A 639 -30.80 -6.34 7.65
C SER A 639 -30.52 -7.84 7.50
N THR A 640 -31.35 -8.53 6.71
CA THR A 640 -31.17 -9.96 6.45
C THR A 640 -31.31 -10.30 4.98
N ILE A 641 -30.66 -11.38 4.56
CA ILE A 641 -30.83 -11.98 3.23
C ILE A 641 -31.31 -13.43 3.42
N PRO A 642 -32.56 -13.79 3.08
CA PRO A 642 -33.64 -12.91 2.59
C PRO A 642 -34.13 -11.93 3.67
N LEU A 643 -34.79 -10.84 3.25
CA LEU A 643 -35.33 -9.81 4.16
C LEU A 643 -36.37 -10.39 5.13
N ASN A 644 -36.52 -9.75 6.29
CA ASN A 644 -37.50 -10.08 7.33
C ASN A 644 -37.36 -11.50 7.93
N ALA A 645 -36.13 -12.01 8.00
CA ALA A 645 -35.86 -13.35 8.51
C ALA A 645 -35.60 -13.41 10.03
N ILE A 646 -35.66 -12.27 10.72
CA ILE A 646 -35.37 -12.12 12.16
C ILE A 646 -36.51 -11.41 12.88
N GLU A 647 -36.62 -11.64 14.19
CA GLU A 647 -37.43 -10.80 15.08
C GLU A 647 -36.76 -9.43 15.30
N PRO A 648 -37.54 -8.35 15.50
CA PRO A 648 -37.00 -6.99 15.62
C PRO A 648 -36.27 -6.74 16.94
N SER A 649 -36.48 -7.58 17.95
CA SER A 649 -35.88 -7.39 19.28
C SER A 649 -34.49 -8.00 19.36
N VAL A 650 -33.51 -7.16 19.71
CA VAL A 650 -32.14 -7.57 20.02
C VAL A 650 -31.87 -7.34 21.50
N PHE A 651 -31.25 -8.29 22.17
CA PHE A 651 -31.00 -8.26 23.61
C PHE A 651 -29.51 -8.23 23.92
N GLY A 652 -29.10 -7.29 24.77
CA GLY A 652 -27.77 -7.24 25.36
C GLY A 652 -27.76 -7.81 26.78
N PHE A 653 -26.57 -7.96 27.35
CA PHE A 653 -26.40 -8.41 28.74
C PHE A 653 -25.49 -7.46 29.53
N ASN A 654 -25.96 -7.05 30.71
CA ASN A 654 -25.19 -6.26 31.69
C ASN A 654 -25.57 -6.65 33.12
N GLY A 655 -25.38 -7.94 33.46
CA GLY A 655 -25.88 -8.55 34.71
C GLY A 655 -27.31 -9.10 34.58
N THR A 656 -28.14 -8.47 33.77
CA THR A 656 -29.45 -8.97 33.32
C THR A 656 -29.61 -8.75 31.82
N TYR A 657 -30.54 -9.49 31.18
CA TYR A 657 -30.91 -9.24 29.79
C TYR A 657 -31.78 -8.01 29.66
N SER A 658 -31.52 -7.19 28.65
CA SER A 658 -32.35 -6.03 28.32
C SER A 658 -32.42 -5.81 26.80
N PRO A 659 -33.56 -5.35 26.27
CA PRO A 659 -33.63 -4.89 24.88
C PRO A 659 -32.56 -3.83 24.61
N SER A 660 -31.94 -3.91 23.45
CA SER A 660 -30.97 -2.92 22.95
C SER A 660 -31.59 -2.12 21.82
N THR A 661 -31.18 -0.88 21.65
CA THR A 661 -31.57 -0.01 20.52
C THR A 661 -30.43 0.20 19.53
N SER A 662 -29.22 -0.21 19.93
CA SER A 662 -27.99 -0.13 19.15
C SER A 662 -27.07 -1.29 19.49
N ILE A 663 -26.19 -1.60 18.56
CA ILE A 663 -25.11 -2.57 18.70
C ILE A 663 -23.83 -1.79 18.94
N ILE A 664 -23.26 -1.98 20.11
CA ILE A 664 -22.11 -1.23 20.63
C ILE A 664 -20.85 -2.06 20.39
N PRO A 665 -19.74 -1.44 19.93
CA PRO A 665 -18.47 -2.13 19.75
C PRO A 665 -18.03 -2.88 21.02
N GLY A 666 -17.65 -4.13 20.85
CA GLY A 666 -17.09 -4.98 21.89
C GLY A 666 -18.12 -5.85 22.61
N LYS A 667 -19.42 -5.63 22.36
CA LYS A 667 -20.51 -6.36 23.01
C LYS A 667 -21.08 -7.45 22.11
N GLY A 668 -21.47 -8.55 22.74
CA GLY A 668 -22.28 -9.61 22.13
C GLY A 668 -23.77 -9.38 22.38
N TYR A 669 -24.60 -9.91 21.49
CA TYR A 669 -26.05 -9.71 21.50
C TYR A 669 -26.80 -10.98 21.10
N TRP A 670 -28.00 -11.12 21.64
CA TRP A 670 -28.95 -12.16 21.25
C TRP A 670 -30.01 -11.62 20.32
N LEU A 671 -30.32 -12.38 19.27
CA LEU A 671 -31.51 -12.16 18.43
C LEU A 671 -32.15 -13.49 18.07
N TYR A 672 -33.43 -13.47 17.73
CA TYR A 672 -34.15 -14.65 17.28
C TYR A 672 -34.29 -14.64 15.76
N VAL A 673 -33.88 -15.75 15.13
CA VAL A 673 -33.96 -15.95 13.67
C VAL A 673 -35.18 -16.82 13.38
N ASN A 674 -36.09 -16.32 12.54
CA ASN A 674 -37.30 -17.03 12.11
C ASN A 674 -37.03 -18.01 10.97
N ASN A 675 -36.21 -17.61 10.00
CA ASN A 675 -35.90 -18.39 8.80
C ASN A 675 -34.38 -18.38 8.51
N PRO A 676 -33.83 -19.41 7.83
CA PRO A 676 -32.45 -19.37 7.37
C PRO A 676 -32.13 -18.05 6.65
N CYS A 677 -31.06 -17.38 7.05
CA CYS A 677 -30.70 -16.09 6.48
C CYS A 677 -29.24 -15.74 6.70
N THR A 678 -28.76 -14.71 6.01
CA THR A 678 -27.53 -13.99 6.38
C THR A 678 -27.92 -12.71 7.09
N ILE A 679 -27.52 -12.54 8.34
CA ILE A 679 -27.66 -11.28 9.07
C ILE A 679 -26.55 -10.35 8.58
N VAL A 680 -26.92 -9.16 8.11
CA VAL A 680 -26.01 -8.16 7.57
C VAL A 680 -26.00 -6.95 8.50
N LEU A 681 -24.83 -6.68 9.06
CA LEU A 681 -24.52 -5.46 9.78
C LEU A 681 -23.62 -4.59 8.90
N LYS A 682 -23.95 -3.31 8.78
CA LYS A 682 -23.15 -2.33 8.06
C LYS A 682 -23.21 -0.98 8.77
N LYS A 683 -22.06 -0.30 8.80
CA LYS A 683 -21.92 1.09 9.25
C LYS A 683 -22.63 2.06 8.31
#